data_AF-A0A1Y1VFD6-F1
#
_entry.id   AF-A0A1Y1VFD6-F1
#
_cell.length_a   1.000
_cell.length_b   1.000
_cell.length_c   1.000
_cell.angle_alpha   90.00
_cell.angle_beta   90.00
_cell.angle_gamma   90.00
#
_symmetry.space_group_name_H-M   'P 1'
#
loop_
_entity.id
_entity.type
_entity.pdbx_description
1 polymer ?
#
loop_
_entity_poly.entity_id
_entity_poly.type
_entity_poly.pdbx_seq_one_letter_code
_entity_poly.pdbx_strand_id
1 'polypeptide(L)'
;MGDILVSKSTESLWTPSDSTFCMSIFEDDLSLINDASVRKNPTIKVKMYTCNGSNLYQHWKMNTISTNYPAVTTNTKVSTTTVTPSSTQSARYTPLSMNESDKPLDNPYRGWFRGAVTVDLNDYPELDCNYINRFHSVRNYRNGLQYLGVRLAEFKDRKISKKALAALDNLLNEYKKRKETVDPTTQIILRFYYDGANNCKTKPNSFDPVISFIDDDNDSDTDSYSKFSQMDDGYLYVNHEDLEYLQDRYNPNILYSNESSKSSIKAKSNTQDNEATDNETENTQVIGYLNDENDLVVLNLNNGMGNTKQIQLSEEMQQKLSYKRKHFGKRFHNKNYKNGIKGKELEDYLEHSVFINDKLNKTKLFENNKKLGRADDSEEYIIKNATISDLNKSYINVAKELQEVGYYQCLEYSPDDPKKCIRSKKVNTYCIYQVSTYTGCEIYSTYDMEPENVNTILIHITQLSDIVNKYKDLVYIYQGSFVGTYGEMHHSNYLDIDNLTRIMDTIEKTFDPSIFLSVRTPRFYRGIKNSFNVMPGVNYTSIINRMGLYNDGMFYSESDYGTYGNSDISVNNGFVSAYRSQEVQFQNTICLNVPNGGEGVFNRNVNDAYTNVSDISKINSLLTSPETYINFYVSEAHARNIHLSYLNDEYDKGLFDHWNKTLAKNIIGTSWNVNGADYIANHLGYRYVIRSSKLLSTNVLDIVIENVGYAPAYVSFNTKVSLVSTSPSQNIEININSDNKKWGFIKQGNEYIKTVTLSINLTNYYSNFKSNSYNVYFNVHDPRTDVDIQLGNTNTYYDGLGYRVGILTIS
;
A
#
# COMPACT_ATOMS: atom_id res chain seq x y z
N MET A 1 40.06 12.89 -25.52
CA MET A 1 39.89 14.26 -24.96
C MET A 1 38.43 14.64 -25.17
N GLY A 2 37.83 15.38 -24.23
CA GLY A 2 36.42 15.78 -24.33
C GLY A 2 36.17 16.82 -25.41
N ASP A 3 34.89 17.04 -25.77
CA ASP A 3 34.51 18.08 -26.71
C ASP A 3 34.66 19.48 -26.07
N ILE A 4 35.57 20.28 -26.63
CA ILE A 4 35.90 21.63 -26.15
C ILE A 4 34.80 22.66 -26.50
N LEU A 5 33.89 22.34 -27.42
CA LEU A 5 32.86 23.25 -27.94
C LEU A 5 31.79 23.67 -26.91
N VAL A 6 31.77 23.08 -25.71
CA VAL A 6 30.78 23.35 -24.66
C VAL A 6 31.28 24.35 -23.61
N SER A 7 32.55 24.77 -23.64
CA SER A 7 33.07 25.75 -22.67
C SER A 7 32.73 27.20 -23.03
N LYS A 8 32.01 27.89 -22.14
CA LYS A 8 31.71 29.34 -22.24
C LYS A 8 32.42 30.21 -21.19
N SER A 9 33.15 29.62 -20.24
CA SER A 9 34.04 30.37 -19.34
C SER A 9 35.48 30.31 -19.83
N THR A 10 36.18 31.44 -19.77
CA THR A 10 37.58 31.63 -20.19
C THR A 10 38.57 31.10 -19.15
N GLU A 11 38.27 29.94 -18.56
CA GLU A 11 38.93 29.46 -17.33
C GLU A 11 39.75 28.18 -17.53
N SER A 12 40.58 27.89 -16.54
CA SER A 12 41.74 27.00 -16.65
C SER A 12 41.40 25.53 -16.34
N LEU A 13 41.78 24.62 -17.22
CA LEU A 13 41.60 23.17 -17.04
C LEU A 13 42.72 22.58 -16.16
N TRP A 14 42.36 21.99 -15.02
CA TRP A 14 43.32 21.31 -14.14
C TRP A 14 43.69 19.92 -14.67
N THR A 15 44.93 19.47 -14.43
CA THR A 15 45.36 18.13 -14.87
C THR A 15 44.90 17.03 -13.89
N PRO A 16 44.50 15.83 -14.36
CA PRO A 16 44.12 14.73 -13.45
C PRO A 16 45.28 14.13 -12.63
N SER A 17 46.53 14.43 -13.02
CA SER A 17 47.75 13.84 -12.46
C SER A 17 48.44 14.71 -11.39
N ASP A 18 48.23 16.03 -11.42
CA ASP A 18 48.81 16.96 -10.46
C ASP A 18 47.86 18.14 -10.24
N SER A 19 47.41 18.29 -8.98
CA SER A 19 46.56 19.37 -8.52
C SER A 19 47.37 20.61 -8.07
N THR A 20 48.39 20.95 -8.85
CA THR A 20 49.09 22.24 -8.79
C THR A 20 49.24 22.88 -10.16
N PHE A 21 48.86 22.20 -11.26
CA PHE A 21 48.97 22.71 -12.63
C PHE A 21 47.62 22.83 -13.34
N CYS A 22 47.40 24.01 -13.92
CA CYS A 22 46.31 24.32 -14.86
C CYS A 22 46.81 24.44 -16.30
N MET A 23 45.88 24.38 -17.23
CA MET A 23 46.08 24.59 -18.66
C MET A 23 45.00 25.52 -19.22
N SER A 24 45.38 26.59 -19.94
CA SER A 24 44.45 27.43 -20.72
C SER A 24 44.77 27.39 -22.21
N ILE A 25 43.86 27.93 -23.02
CA ILE A 25 44.08 28.17 -24.45
C ILE A 25 44.68 29.57 -24.61
N PHE A 26 45.57 29.77 -25.58
CA PHE A 26 46.12 31.10 -25.86
C PHE A 26 45.02 32.07 -26.31
N GLU A 27 45.09 33.33 -25.89
CA GLU A 27 44.06 34.34 -26.15
C GLU A 27 43.82 34.53 -27.67
N ASP A 28 44.89 34.55 -28.45
CA ASP A 28 44.84 34.61 -29.92
C ASP A 28 44.08 33.44 -30.57
N ASP A 29 44.09 32.25 -29.94
CA ASP A 29 43.45 31.02 -30.42
C ASP A 29 42.00 30.85 -29.91
N LEU A 30 41.50 31.69 -28.99
CA LEU A 30 40.13 31.60 -28.44
C LEU A 30 39.04 31.68 -29.52
N SER A 31 39.27 32.48 -30.56
CA SER A 31 38.36 32.64 -31.70
C SER A 31 38.10 31.31 -32.43
N LEU A 32 39.09 30.42 -32.48
CA LEU A 32 39.02 29.12 -33.15
C LEU A 32 38.12 28.12 -32.41
N ILE A 33 37.81 28.36 -31.13
CA ILE A 33 36.89 27.52 -30.34
C ILE A 33 35.44 27.82 -30.72
N ASN A 34 35.09 29.11 -30.69
CA ASN A 34 33.71 29.60 -30.74
C ASN A 34 33.13 29.67 -32.17
N ASP A 35 33.97 29.74 -33.20
CA ASP A 35 33.54 29.77 -34.59
C ASP A 35 34.24 28.67 -35.42
N ALA A 36 33.47 27.65 -35.81
CA ALA A 36 33.96 26.54 -36.62
C ALA A 36 34.36 26.94 -38.05
N SER A 37 33.87 28.08 -38.57
CA SER A 37 34.17 28.55 -39.93
C SER A 37 35.60 29.12 -40.08
N VAL A 38 36.22 29.55 -38.98
CA VAL A 38 37.57 30.13 -38.95
C VAL A 38 38.66 29.07 -38.72
N ARG A 39 38.28 27.84 -38.32
CA ARG A 39 39.17 26.77 -37.89
C ARG A 39 39.87 26.06 -39.06
N LYS A 40 41.03 26.60 -39.48
CA LYS A 40 41.84 26.06 -40.60
C LYS A 40 42.67 24.81 -40.26
N ASN A 41 42.86 24.48 -38.98
CA ASN A 41 43.59 23.29 -38.53
C ASN A 41 42.89 22.65 -37.32
N PRO A 42 42.99 21.31 -37.12
CA PRO A 42 42.34 20.61 -36.01
C PRO A 42 43.09 20.71 -34.66
N THR A 43 44.15 21.51 -34.58
CA THR A 43 45.03 21.66 -33.41
C THR A 43 44.95 23.05 -32.82
N ILE A 44 44.66 23.15 -31.52
CA ILE A 44 44.63 24.40 -30.73
C ILE A 44 45.85 24.40 -29.80
N LYS A 45 46.51 25.54 -29.60
CA LYS A 45 47.64 25.65 -28.66
C LYS A 45 47.14 25.91 -27.25
N VAL A 46 47.78 25.24 -26.29
CA VAL A 46 47.49 25.35 -24.86
C VAL A 46 48.74 25.71 -24.07
N LYS A 47 48.56 26.47 -22.98
CA LYS A 47 49.62 26.92 -22.08
C LYS A 47 49.37 26.37 -20.68
N MET A 48 50.40 25.79 -20.07
CA MET A 48 50.33 25.24 -18.72
C MET A 48 50.97 26.18 -17.69
N TYR A 49 50.42 26.27 -16.48
CA TYR A 49 50.91 27.13 -15.39
C TYR A 49 50.49 26.60 -14.01
N THR A 50 51.18 27.06 -12.95
CA THR A 50 50.90 26.70 -11.56
C THR A 50 49.68 27.43 -10.99
N CYS A 51 48.92 26.75 -10.14
CA CYS A 51 47.64 27.20 -9.58
C CYS A 51 47.47 26.84 -8.09
N ASN A 52 46.64 27.59 -7.37
CA ASN A 52 46.41 27.43 -5.93
C ASN A 52 45.42 26.28 -5.61
N GLY A 53 45.78 25.39 -4.70
CA GLY A 53 45.16 24.07 -4.43
C GLY A 53 43.78 24.06 -3.74
N SER A 54 43.02 25.16 -3.72
CA SER A 54 41.77 25.24 -2.96
C SER A 54 40.55 24.57 -3.63
N ASN A 55 40.65 24.16 -4.90
CA ASN A 55 39.64 23.41 -5.68
C ASN A 55 38.21 23.99 -5.73
N LEU A 56 37.98 25.21 -5.23
CA LEU A 56 36.67 25.86 -5.07
C LEU A 56 35.93 26.24 -6.37
N TYR A 57 36.57 26.02 -7.53
CA TYR A 57 36.05 26.35 -8.87
C TYR A 57 36.20 25.15 -9.85
N GLN A 58 36.05 23.92 -9.36
CA GLN A 58 36.06 22.73 -10.23
C GLN A 58 34.77 22.64 -11.06
N HIS A 59 34.89 22.86 -12.37
CA HIS A 59 33.76 22.74 -13.32
C HIS A 59 33.86 21.55 -14.30
N TRP A 60 34.98 20.80 -14.33
CA TRP A 60 35.19 19.71 -15.29
C TRP A 60 35.98 18.54 -14.69
N LYS A 61 35.59 17.30 -15.03
CA LYS A 61 36.35 16.06 -14.77
C LYS A 61 36.60 15.33 -16.09
N MET A 62 37.86 15.06 -16.42
CA MET A 62 38.22 14.20 -17.55
C MET A 62 37.96 12.73 -17.20
N ASN A 63 37.27 12.01 -18.09
CA ASN A 63 37.27 10.54 -18.08
C ASN A 63 38.34 10.01 -19.05
N THR A 64 39.14 9.05 -18.59
CA THR A 64 40.16 8.37 -19.43
C THR A 64 39.46 7.44 -20.42
N ILE A 65 39.53 7.76 -21.72
CA ILE A 65 38.82 7.02 -22.77
C ILE A 65 39.68 5.85 -23.32
N SER A 66 41.01 5.90 -23.14
CA SER A 66 41.93 4.77 -23.34
C SER A 66 43.27 5.03 -22.64
N THR A 67 44.00 3.95 -22.33
CA THR A 67 45.37 3.98 -21.78
C THR A 67 46.35 3.34 -22.76
N ASN A 68 47.27 4.13 -23.31
CA ASN A 68 48.36 3.60 -24.14
C ASN A 68 49.52 3.13 -23.27
N TYR A 69 49.41 1.92 -22.71
CA TYR A 69 50.55 1.16 -22.19
C TYR A 69 50.68 -0.14 -22.99
N PRO A 70 51.86 -0.48 -23.55
CA PRO A 70 51.99 -1.57 -24.50
C PRO A 70 52.04 -2.94 -23.80
N ALA A 71 50.92 -3.66 -23.79
CA ALA A 71 50.91 -5.10 -23.53
C ALA A 71 51.21 -5.86 -24.85
N VAL A 72 52.32 -6.58 -24.88
CA VAL A 72 52.75 -7.37 -26.04
C VAL A 72 51.95 -8.67 -26.12
N THR A 73 51.16 -8.87 -27.19
CA THR A 73 50.92 -10.24 -27.71
C THR A 73 50.51 -10.27 -29.19
N THR A 74 51.37 -10.94 -29.99
CA THR A 74 51.07 -11.79 -31.16
C THR A 74 50.00 -11.37 -32.18
N ASN A 75 50.47 -10.98 -33.37
CA ASN A 75 49.68 -10.86 -34.60
C ASN A 75 49.05 -12.18 -35.04
N THR A 76 47.80 -12.13 -35.51
CA THR A 76 47.31 -13.04 -36.57
C THR A 76 46.67 -12.18 -37.66
N LYS A 77 47.25 -12.18 -38.88
CA LYS A 77 46.65 -11.47 -40.03
C LYS A 77 45.44 -12.26 -40.53
N VAL A 78 44.26 -11.65 -40.44
CA VAL A 78 43.12 -12.00 -41.30
C VAL A 78 42.87 -10.81 -42.21
N SER A 79 43.11 -11.00 -43.51
CA SER A 79 42.76 -10.02 -44.53
C SER A 79 41.26 -10.12 -44.83
N THR A 80 40.45 -9.29 -44.19
CA THR A 80 39.04 -9.13 -44.56
C THR A 80 38.92 -7.93 -45.50
N THR A 81 38.58 -8.19 -46.76
CA THR A 81 38.43 -7.17 -47.80
C THR A 81 37.33 -6.18 -47.42
N THR A 82 37.65 -4.90 -47.28
CA THR A 82 36.67 -3.85 -47.00
C THR A 82 35.77 -3.61 -48.21
N VAL A 83 34.63 -4.30 -48.27
CA VAL A 83 33.54 -3.92 -49.18
C VAL A 83 32.79 -2.76 -48.54
N THR A 84 33.01 -1.55 -49.05
CA THR A 84 32.27 -0.36 -48.65
C THR A 84 30.81 -0.49 -49.11
N PRO A 85 29.79 -0.52 -48.22
CA PRO A 85 28.40 -0.48 -48.64
C PRO A 85 28.06 0.95 -49.05
N SER A 86 28.13 1.23 -50.35
CA SER A 86 27.69 2.50 -50.94
C SER A 86 26.16 2.57 -51.02
N SER A 87 25.50 2.85 -49.89
CA SER A 87 24.14 3.39 -49.86
C SER A 87 23.85 4.03 -48.50
N THR A 88 24.08 5.34 -48.36
CA THR A 88 23.58 6.10 -47.20
C THR A 88 22.08 6.25 -47.31
N GLN A 89 21.32 5.27 -46.77
CA GLN A 89 19.88 5.43 -46.56
C GLN A 89 19.62 6.69 -45.74
N SER A 90 18.81 7.59 -46.30
CA SER A 90 18.45 8.86 -45.71
C SER A 90 17.12 8.70 -44.98
N ALA A 91 17.16 8.79 -43.66
CA ALA A 91 15.95 8.78 -42.84
C ALA A 91 15.40 10.21 -42.69
N ARG A 92 14.08 10.35 -42.85
CA ARG A 92 13.33 11.57 -42.53
C ARG A 92 12.27 11.24 -41.49
N TYR A 93 11.98 12.17 -40.60
CA TYR A 93 11.02 11.97 -39.52
C TYR A 93 10.05 13.13 -39.42
N THR A 94 8.76 12.81 -39.36
CA THR A 94 7.68 13.75 -39.10
C THR A 94 7.11 13.46 -37.71
N PRO A 95 7.42 14.27 -36.69
CA PRO A 95 6.85 14.09 -35.35
C PRO A 95 5.34 14.39 -35.34
N LEU A 96 4.59 13.67 -34.51
CA LEU A 96 3.27 14.11 -34.06
C LEU A 96 3.41 15.11 -32.91
N SER A 97 2.43 16.02 -32.79
CA SER A 97 2.32 16.86 -31.60
C SER A 97 1.91 16.02 -30.40
N MET A 98 2.62 16.16 -29.29
CA MET A 98 2.39 15.43 -28.05
C MET A 98 1.89 16.41 -27.00
N ASN A 99 0.57 16.43 -26.79
CA ASN A 99 -0.06 17.32 -25.82
C ASN A 99 -0.29 16.58 -24.50
N GLU A 100 -0.12 17.27 -23.39
CA GLU A 100 -0.40 16.73 -22.05
C GLU A 100 -1.90 16.62 -21.81
N SER A 101 -2.32 15.57 -21.11
CA SER A 101 -3.68 15.39 -20.63
C SER A 101 -3.73 15.57 -19.11
N ASP A 102 -4.82 16.18 -18.65
CA ASP A 102 -5.23 16.35 -17.25
C ASP A 102 -6.20 15.26 -16.76
N LYS A 103 -6.46 14.22 -17.57
CA LYS A 103 -7.33 13.09 -17.20
C LYS A 103 -6.68 12.18 -16.15
N PRO A 104 -7.48 11.48 -15.32
CA PRO A 104 -6.98 10.43 -14.45
C PRO A 104 -6.32 9.29 -15.24
N LEU A 105 -5.34 8.63 -14.62
CA LEU A 105 -4.62 7.48 -15.15
C LEU A 105 -4.63 6.36 -14.11
N ASP A 106 -5.28 5.25 -14.45
CA ASP A 106 -5.31 4.04 -13.65
C ASP A 106 -4.06 3.21 -13.96
N ASN A 107 -2.95 3.58 -13.33
CA ASN A 107 -1.67 2.86 -13.40
C ASN A 107 -1.38 2.18 -12.05
N PRO A 108 -0.67 1.04 -12.02
CA PRO A 108 -0.33 0.36 -10.77
C PRO A 108 0.66 1.17 -9.92
N TYR A 109 0.74 0.83 -8.63
CA TYR A 109 1.71 1.36 -7.65
C TYR A 109 1.59 2.85 -7.28
N ARG A 110 0.50 3.53 -7.66
CA ARG A 110 0.31 4.98 -7.45
C ARG A 110 -1.14 5.36 -7.11
N GLY A 111 -1.33 6.62 -6.72
CA GLY A 111 -2.65 7.27 -6.74
C GLY A 111 -3.45 7.08 -5.46
N TRP A 112 -4.78 7.21 -5.57
CA TRP A 112 -5.66 6.91 -4.46
C TRP A 112 -5.61 5.41 -4.14
N PHE A 113 -5.30 5.06 -2.89
CA PHE A 113 -5.68 3.76 -2.36
C PHE A 113 -7.08 3.84 -1.76
N ARG A 114 -7.83 2.75 -1.91
CA ARG A 114 -9.25 2.70 -1.57
C ARG A 114 -9.60 1.42 -0.83
N GLY A 115 -10.82 1.35 -0.31
CA GLY A 115 -11.29 0.20 0.44
C GLY A 115 -10.43 0.01 1.67
N ALA A 116 -10.45 1.00 2.57
CA ALA A 116 -9.77 0.95 3.87
C ALA A 116 -10.43 -0.06 4.83
N VAL A 117 -10.62 -1.30 4.35
CA VAL A 117 -11.39 -2.36 5.00
C VAL A 117 -10.54 -3.13 6.00
N THR A 118 -11.20 -3.58 7.06
CA THR A 118 -10.62 -4.44 8.09
C THR A 118 -11.39 -5.74 8.17
N VAL A 119 -10.68 -6.87 8.30
CA VAL A 119 -11.25 -8.18 8.64
C VAL A 119 -10.65 -8.70 9.94
N ASP A 120 -11.45 -9.42 10.73
CA ASP A 120 -10.95 -10.20 11.86
C ASP A 120 -10.50 -11.57 11.40
N LEU A 121 -9.27 -11.94 11.70
CA LEU A 121 -8.84 -13.32 11.52
C LEU A 121 -9.36 -14.16 12.70
N ASN A 122 -10.07 -15.24 12.40
CA ASN A 122 -10.71 -16.07 13.41
C ASN A 122 -10.92 -17.53 12.96
N ASP A 123 -11.31 -18.38 13.91
CA ASP A 123 -11.59 -19.81 13.68
C ASP A 123 -12.94 -20.10 12.95
N TYR A 124 -13.74 -19.08 12.64
CA TYR A 124 -15.11 -19.19 12.12
C TYR A 124 -15.47 -18.26 10.93
N PRO A 125 -14.62 -18.11 9.89
CA PRO A 125 -14.87 -17.22 8.74
C PRO A 125 -16.21 -17.44 8.00
N GLU A 126 -16.75 -18.66 8.02
CA GLU A 126 -18.05 -19.00 7.42
C GLU A 126 -19.27 -18.48 8.22
N LEU A 127 -19.04 -17.89 9.39
CA LEU A 127 -20.06 -17.28 10.25
C LEU A 127 -19.72 -15.82 10.60
N ASP A 128 -18.51 -15.36 10.28
CA ASP A 128 -18.13 -13.96 10.39
C ASP A 128 -18.68 -13.19 9.18
N CYS A 129 -19.78 -12.47 9.40
CA CYS A 129 -20.47 -11.76 8.33
C CYS A 129 -19.76 -10.47 7.88
N ASN A 130 -18.69 -10.02 8.57
CA ASN A 130 -17.75 -9.06 7.99
C ASN A 130 -16.85 -9.78 6.98
N TYR A 131 -16.20 -10.88 7.38
CA TYR A 131 -15.37 -11.70 6.49
C TYR A 131 -16.14 -12.12 5.22
N ILE A 132 -17.36 -12.64 5.35
CA ILE A 132 -18.21 -13.06 4.22
C ILE A 132 -18.46 -11.89 3.25
N ASN A 133 -18.87 -10.74 3.79
CA ASN A 133 -19.13 -9.56 2.97
C ASN A 133 -17.86 -9.09 2.24
N ARG A 134 -16.69 -9.05 2.92
CA ARG A 134 -15.43 -8.66 2.26
C ARG A 134 -15.03 -9.65 1.18
N PHE A 135 -15.08 -10.95 1.47
CA PHE A 135 -14.72 -12.02 0.55
C PHE A 135 -15.46 -11.93 -0.79
N HIS A 136 -16.77 -11.64 -0.76
CA HIS A 136 -17.55 -11.36 -1.97
C HIS A 136 -17.27 -9.97 -2.57
N SER A 137 -17.17 -8.93 -1.74
CA SER A 137 -17.10 -7.53 -2.19
C SER A 137 -15.80 -7.19 -2.93
N VAL A 138 -14.69 -7.87 -2.66
CA VAL A 138 -13.38 -7.63 -3.30
C VAL A 138 -13.48 -7.51 -4.83
N ARG A 139 -14.26 -8.38 -5.48
CA ARG A 139 -14.42 -8.36 -6.95
C ARG A 139 -15.01 -7.05 -7.50
N ASN A 140 -15.79 -6.35 -6.68
CA ASN A 140 -16.55 -5.15 -7.03
C ASN A 140 -15.87 -3.83 -6.60
N TYR A 141 -14.68 -3.87 -6.00
CA TYR A 141 -13.95 -2.66 -5.63
C TYR A 141 -13.51 -1.85 -6.87
N ARG A 142 -13.25 -0.55 -6.66
CA ARG A 142 -12.75 0.36 -7.70
C ARG A 142 -11.33 -0.03 -8.09
N ASN A 143 -10.93 0.33 -9.31
CA ASN A 143 -9.62 -0.02 -9.85
C ASN A 143 -8.45 0.68 -9.13
N GLY A 144 -7.27 0.05 -9.21
CA GLY A 144 -6.02 0.55 -8.66
C GLY A 144 -5.65 -0.03 -7.29
N LEU A 145 -4.97 0.79 -6.48
CA LEU A 145 -4.40 0.38 -5.20
C LEU A 145 -5.50 0.16 -4.14
N GLN A 146 -5.47 -1.00 -3.47
CA GLN A 146 -6.40 -1.40 -2.42
C GLN A 146 -5.70 -1.43 -1.06
N TYR A 147 -6.46 -1.34 0.01
CA TYR A 147 -5.97 -1.62 1.36
C TYR A 147 -6.63 -2.90 1.93
N LEU A 148 -5.91 -3.59 2.83
CA LEU A 148 -6.46 -4.67 3.63
C LEU A 148 -5.83 -4.66 5.04
N GLY A 149 -6.62 -4.31 6.04
CA GLY A 149 -6.30 -4.48 7.45
C GLY A 149 -6.76 -5.85 7.95
N VAL A 150 -5.90 -6.55 8.69
CA VAL A 150 -6.20 -7.86 9.28
C VAL A 150 -5.94 -7.82 10.78
N ARG A 151 -7.00 -7.90 11.58
CA ARG A 151 -6.95 -7.95 13.05
C ARG A 151 -6.65 -9.38 13.52
N LEU A 152 -5.72 -9.49 14.48
CA LEU A 152 -5.20 -10.73 15.05
C LEU A 152 -5.56 -10.88 16.54
N ALA A 153 -6.52 -10.10 17.05
CA ALA A 153 -6.92 -10.04 18.46
C ALA A 153 -7.18 -11.43 19.09
N GLU A 154 -7.88 -12.30 18.35
CA GLU A 154 -8.26 -13.67 18.75
C GLU A 154 -7.06 -14.61 18.99
N PHE A 155 -5.87 -14.21 18.51
CA PHE A 155 -4.63 -14.97 18.61
C PHE A 155 -3.60 -14.28 19.52
N LYS A 156 -3.92 -13.18 20.23
CA LYS A 156 -2.90 -12.42 20.99
C LYS A 156 -2.08 -13.23 22.02
N ASP A 157 -2.58 -14.38 22.45
CA ASP A 157 -1.97 -15.31 23.42
C ASP A 157 -1.70 -16.72 22.88
N ARG A 158 -1.94 -16.99 21.57
CA ARG A 158 -1.80 -18.32 20.97
C ARG A 158 -1.42 -18.23 19.49
N LYS A 159 -0.79 -19.28 18.95
CA LYS A 159 -0.54 -19.38 17.50
C LYS A 159 -1.83 -19.18 16.68
N ILE A 160 -1.71 -18.53 15.53
CA ILE A 160 -2.80 -18.44 14.55
C ILE A 160 -3.14 -19.85 14.06
N SER A 161 -4.43 -20.19 14.00
CA SER A 161 -4.85 -21.54 13.61
C SER A 161 -4.69 -21.78 12.10
N LYS A 162 -4.63 -23.06 11.69
CA LYS A 162 -4.63 -23.44 10.27
C LYS A 162 -5.88 -22.92 9.53
N LYS A 163 -7.04 -22.79 10.20
CA LYS A 163 -8.27 -22.28 9.57
C LYS A 163 -8.27 -20.77 9.40
N ALA A 164 -7.77 -20.04 10.39
CA ALA A 164 -7.54 -18.60 10.30
C ALA A 164 -6.53 -18.27 9.18
N LEU A 165 -5.43 -19.03 9.09
CA LEU A 165 -4.48 -18.95 7.98
C LEU A 165 -5.14 -19.27 6.62
N ALA A 166 -5.94 -20.34 6.54
CA ALA A 166 -6.69 -20.66 5.32
C ALA A 166 -7.70 -19.56 4.93
N ALA A 167 -8.30 -18.85 5.89
CA ALA A 167 -9.18 -17.72 5.62
C ALA A 167 -8.43 -16.55 4.95
N LEU A 168 -7.25 -16.18 5.47
CA LEU A 168 -6.43 -15.14 4.84
C LEU A 168 -5.99 -15.54 3.42
N ASP A 169 -5.56 -16.79 3.24
CA ASP A 169 -5.16 -17.31 1.93
C ASP A 169 -6.33 -17.23 0.92
N ASN A 170 -7.52 -17.68 1.30
CA ASN A 170 -8.73 -17.54 0.49
C ASN A 170 -9.04 -16.06 0.14
N LEU A 171 -8.97 -15.14 1.10
CA LEU A 171 -9.27 -13.73 0.86
C LEU A 171 -8.26 -13.08 -0.11
N LEU A 172 -6.96 -13.30 0.07
CA LEU A 172 -5.93 -12.81 -0.86
C LEU A 172 -6.04 -13.47 -2.24
N ASN A 173 -6.54 -14.70 -2.32
CA ASN A 173 -6.86 -15.36 -3.58
C ASN A 173 -7.99 -14.65 -4.36
N GLU A 174 -8.98 -14.06 -3.69
CA GLU A 174 -10.03 -13.26 -4.38
C GLU A 174 -9.45 -11.96 -4.96
N TYR A 175 -8.56 -11.27 -4.23
CA TYR A 175 -7.85 -10.12 -4.79
C TYR A 175 -6.92 -10.51 -5.96
N LYS A 176 -6.29 -11.70 -5.89
CA LYS A 176 -5.51 -12.24 -7.01
C LYS A 176 -6.41 -12.48 -8.24
N LYS A 177 -7.54 -13.17 -8.07
CA LYS A 177 -8.53 -13.38 -9.15
C LYS A 177 -9.01 -12.06 -9.72
N ARG A 178 -9.28 -11.05 -8.87
CA ARG A 178 -9.61 -9.69 -9.32
C ARG A 178 -8.52 -9.10 -10.20
N LYS A 179 -7.24 -9.21 -9.81
CA LYS A 179 -6.10 -8.77 -10.64
C LYS A 179 -6.11 -9.49 -12.00
N GLU A 180 -6.34 -10.80 -12.01
CA GLU A 180 -6.32 -11.62 -13.23
C GLU A 180 -7.55 -11.43 -14.16
N THR A 181 -8.68 -10.92 -13.66
CA THR A 181 -9.96 -10.97 -14.40
C THR A 181 -10.78 -9.67 -14.48
N VAL A 182 -10.51 -8.68 -13.63
CA VAL A 182 -11.31 -7.44 -13.56
C VAL A 182 -10.43 -6.18 -13.65
N ASP A 183 -9.28 -6.18 -12.99
CA ASP A 183 -8.40 -5.01 -12.93
C ASP A 183 -6.93 -5.43 -12.74
N PRO A 184 -6.14 -5.54 -13.81
CA PRO A 184 -4.75 -5.99 -13.73
C PRO A 184 -3.83 -4.98 -13.01
N THR A 185 -4.31 -3.76 -12.74
CA THR A 185 -3.60 -2.76 -11.92
C THR A 185 -3.79 -2.96 -10.42
N THR A 186 -4.69 -3.86 -9.99
CA THR A 186 -4.96 -4.16 -8.58
C THR A 186 -3.67 -4.58 -7.86
N GLN A 187 -3.36 -3.85 -6.80
CA GLN A 187 -2.25 -4.06 -5.86
C GLN A 187 -2.77 -3.79 -4.44
N ILE A 188 -2.10 -4.33 -3.41
CA ILE A 188 -2.54 -4.25 -2.01
C ILE A 188 -1.48 -3.56 -1.13
N ILE A 189 -1.96 -2.66 -0.27
CA ILE A 189 -1.34 -2.26 0.99
C ILE A 189 -1.90 -3.20 2.08
N LEU A 190 -1.06 -4.06 2.66
CA LEU A 190 -1.46 -5.05 3.67
C LEU A 190 -0.98 -4.61 5.06
N ARG A 191 -1.86 -4.63 6.07
CA ARG A 191 -1.54 -4.31 7.47
C ARG A 191 -2.03 -5.43 8.39
N PHE A 192 -1.20 -5.85 9.35
CA PHE A 192 -1.58 -6.75 10.46
C PHE A 192 -1.49 -5.99 11.78
N TYR A 193 -2.41 -6.23 12.71
CA TYR A 193 -2.45 -5.60 14.05
C TYR A 193 -3.41 -6.33 15.00
N TYR A 194 -3.49 -5.90 16.27
CA TYR A 194 -4.23 -6.61 17.32
C TYR A 194 -5.46 -5.88 17.87
N ASP A 195 -5.51 -4.55 17.82
CA ASP A 195 -6.56 -3.76 18.46
C ASP A 195 -7.56 -3.15 17.46
N GLY A 196 -8.52 -2.41 18.00
CA GLY A 196 -9.56 -1.71 17.27
C GLY A 196 -10.24 -0.70 18.20
N ALA A 197 -10.89 0.33 17.66
CA ALA A 197 -11.41 1.50 18.41
C ALA A 197 -12.57 1.21 19.39
N ASN A 198 -12.78 -0.06 19.69
CA ASN A 198 -14.06 -0.74 19.62
C ASN A 198 -14.14 -1.95 20.56
N ASN A 199 -13.01 -2.36 21.13
CA ASN A 199 -12.89 -3.46 22.07
C ASN A 199 -13.18 -2.90 23.48
N CYS A 200 -14.12 -3.46 24.25
CA CYS A 200 -14.47 -2.94 25.59
C CYS A 200 -14.21 -3.92 26.75
N LYS A 201 -13.80 -3.39 27.91
CA LYS A 201 -13.61 -4.09 29.20
C LYS A 201 -14.39 -3.41 30.32
N THR A 202 -14.67 -4.13 31.40
CA THR A 202 -15.29 -3.57 32.62
C THR A 202 -14.40 -2.54 33.29
N LYS A 203 -14.98 -1.46 33.84
CA LYS A 203 -14.21 -0.47 34.61
C LYS A 203 -13.64 -1.10 35.89
N PRO A 204 -12.34 -0.93 36.21
CA PRO A 204 -11.70 -1.58 37.37
C PRO A 204 -12.31 -1.24 38.74
N ASN A 205 -12.84 -0.02 38.91
CA ASN A 205 -13.11 0.56 40.22
C ASN A 205 -14.60 0.75 40.57
N SER A 206 -15.53 0.42 39.67
CA SER A 206 -16.96 0.68 39.88
C SER A 206 -17.86 -0.54 39.71
N PHE A 207 -17.38 -1.63 39.11
CA PHE A 207 -18.23 -2.75 38.67
C PHE A 207 -19.46 -2.28 37.85
N ASP A 208 -19.36 -1.13 37.19
CA ASP A 208 -20.39 -0.63 36.29
C ASP A 208 -20.56 -1.66 35.16
N PRO A 209 -21.79 -2.07 34.83
CA PRO A 209 -21.99 -2.95 33.71
C PRO A 209 -21.57 -2.28 32.42
N VAL A 210 -20.96 -3.09 31.56
CA VAL A 210 -20.72 -2.80 30.14
C VAL A 210 -22.01 -2.33 29.44
N ILE A 211 -23.17 -2.65 30.01
CA ILE A 211 -24.50 -2.14 29.66
C ILE A 211 -25.18 -1.57 30.93
N SER A 212 -25.07 -0.28 31.19
CA SER A 212 -25.69 0.36 32.36
C SER A 212 -27.21 0.45 32.26
N PHE A 213 -27.92 -0.17 33.22
CA PHE A 213 -29.28 0.23 33.56
C PHE A 213 -29.27 1.68 34.07
N ILE A 214 -30.25 2.46 33.66
CA ILE A 214 -30.62 3.71 34.34
C ILE A 214 -31.94 3.40 35.02
N ASP A 215 -31.91 3.32 36.36
CA ASP A 215 -33.13 3.31 37.17
C ASP A 215 -33.71 4.74 37.14
N ASP A 216 -34.58 5.01 36.17
CA ASP A 216 -35.42 6.22 36.11
C ASP A 216 -36.54 6.13 37.17
N ASP A 217 -36.16 6.04 38.44
CA ASP A 217 -37.01 6.25 39.62
C ASP A 217 -37.04 7.74 40.04
N ASN A 218 -36.31 8.61 39.33
CA ASN A 218 -36.37 10.06 39.50
C ASN A 218 -36.83 10.76 38.22
N ASP A 219 -38.06 11.30 38.30
CA ASP A 219 -38.75 12.10 37.28
C ASP A 219 -38.06 13.47 37.08
N SER A 220 -36.90 13.46 36.42
CA SER A 220 -36.19 14.67 35.99
C SER A 220 -35.70 14.57 34.56
N ASP A 221 -36.21 15.47 33.72
CA ASP A 221 -36.15 15.55 32.25
C ASP A 221 -34.72 15.75 31.69
N THR A 222 -33.80 14.80 31.92
CA THR A 222 -32.46 14.77 31.30
C THR A 222 -32.24 13.45 30.56
N ASP A 223 -32.43 13.53 29.23
CA ASP A 223 -32.52 12.43 28.28
C ASP A 223 -31.17 11.68 28.10
N SER A 224 -30.81 10.87 29.10
CA SER A 224 -29.58 10.07 29.16
C SER A 224 -29.81 8.72 28.49
N TYR A 225 -29.31 8.57 27.26
CA TYR A 225 -29.42 7.33 26.49
C TYR A 225 -28.23 6.40 26.76
N SER A 226 -28.47 5.21 27.31
CA SER A 226 -27.55 4.08 27.14
C SER A 226 -27.48 3.70 25.65
N LYS A 227 -26.28 3.49 25.12
CA LYS A 227 -26.03 3.37 23.67
C LYS A 227 -25.31 2.07 23.34
N PHE A 228 -26.07 1.11 22.81
CA PHE A 228 -25.56 -0.10 22.19
C PHE A 228 -25.29 0.13 20.69
N SER A 229 -24.28 -0.51 20.12
CA SER A 229 -24.01 -0.43 18.68
C SER A 229 -23.26 -1.63 18.15
N GLN A 230 -23.74 -2.17 17.05
CA GLN A 230 -23.00 -3.10 16.21
C GLN A 230 -22.16 -2.26 15.23
N MET A 231 -20.87 -2.56 15.07
CA MET A 231 -19.93 -1.60 14.43
C MET A 231 -19.19 -2.13 13.21
N ASP A 232 -19.13 -3.45 13.01
CA ASP A 232 -18.82 -4.01 11.70
C ASP A 232 -20.15 -4.33 11.01
N ASP A 233 -20.58 -3.42 10.16
CA ASP A 233 -21.88 -3.39 9.50
C ASP A 233 -21.98 -4.32 8.28
N GLY A 234 -20.96 -5.17 8.05
CA GLY A 234 -20.93 -6.13 6.95
C GLY A 234 -22.23 -6.93 6.82
N TYR A 235 -22.87 -7.30 7.93
CA TYR A 235 -24.16 -8.01 7.95
C TYR A 235 -25.37 -7.25 7.37
N LEU A 236 -25.35 -5.90 7.36
CA LEU A 236 -26.36 -5.08 6.68
C LEU A 236 -26.24 -5.19 5.15
N TYR A 237 -25.05 -5.58 4.68
CA TYR A 237 -24.69 -5.70 3.27
C TYR A 237 -24.55 -7.15 2.80
N VAL A 238 -24.29 -8.10 3.70
CA VAL A 238 -24.44 -9.54 3.44
C VAL A 238 -25.83 -9.77 2.89
N ASN A 239 -25.88 -10.53 1.81
CA ASN A 239 -27.11 -10.95 1.17
C ASN A 239 -26.95 -12.42 0.74
N HIS A 240 -27.93 -12.95 0.01
CA HIS A 240 -27.89 -14.36 -0.37
C HIS A 240 -26.73 -14.68 -1.33
N GLU A 241 -26.42 -13.78 -2.27
CA GLU A 241 -25.35 -13.97 -3.27
C GLU A 241 -23.96 -14.01 -2.60
N ASP A 242 -23.75 -13.23 -1.54
CA ASP A 242 -22.50 -13.23 -0.76
C ASP A 242 -22.26 -14.60 -0.11
N LEU A 243 -23.33 -15.21 0.44
CA LEU A 243 -23.28 -16.54 1.05
C LEU A 243 -23.06 -17.61 -0.02
N GLU A 244 -23.85 -17.60 -1.11
CA GLU A 244 -23.69 -18.53 -2.24
C GLU A 244 -22.26 -18.49 -2.81
N TYR A 245 -21.71 -17.29 -2.99
CA TYR A 245 -20.34 -17.09 -3.47
C TYR A 245 -19.29 -17.68 -2.52
N LEU A 246 -19.49 -17.54 -1.19
CA LEU A 246 -18.62 -18.18 -0.21
C LEU A 246 -18.67 -19.71 -0.33
N GLN A 247 -19.85 -20.34 -0.42
CA GLN A 247 -19.94 -21.81 -0.52
C GLN A 247 -19.33 -22.36 -1.82
N ASP A 248 -19.43 -21.59 -2.91
CA ASP A 248 -18.87 -21.95 -4.23
C ASP A 248 -17.33 -21.77 -4.29
N ARG A 249 -16.78 -20.76 -3.60
CA ARG A 249 -15.38 -20.33 -3.80
C ARG A 249 -14.44 -20.56 -2.63
N TYR A 250 -14.94 -20.65 -1.40
CA TYR A 250 -14.09 -20.83 -0.22
C TYR A 250 -13.55 -22.27 -0.15
N ASN A 251 -12.22 -22.41 -0.12
CA ASN A 251 -11.55 -23.70 0.01
C ASN A 251 -10.93 -23.83 1.40
N PRO A 252 -11.53 -24.58 2.35
CA PRO A 252 -10.96 -24.76 3.70
C PRO A 252 -9.59 -25.48 3.69
N ASN A 253 -9.28 -26.20 2.60
CA ASN A 253 -8.05 -26.97 2.43
C ASN A 253 -7.04 -26.27 1.50
N ILE A 254 -7.16 -24.96 1.28
CA ILE A 254 -6.31 -24.18 0.35
C ILE A 254 -4.81 -24.29 0.67
N LEU A 255 -4.45 -24.50 1.95
CA LEU A 255 -3.07 -24.66 2.40
C LEU A 255 -2.45 -26.01 1.99
N TYR A 256 -3.25 -27.08 1.88
CA TYR A 256 -2.76 -28.44 1.62
C TYR A 256 -2.61 -28.77 0.13
N SER A 257 -3.27 -28.03 -0.76
CA SER A 257 -3.28 -28.31 -2.21
C SER A 257 -1.87 -28.26 -2.84
N ASN A 258 -0.94 -27.50 -2.24
CA ASN A 258 0.44 -27.31 -2.70
C ASN A 258 1.43 -28.40 -2.24
N GLU A 259 1.07 -29.32 -1.35
CA GLU A 259 2.01 -30.37 -0.90
C GLU A 259 2.17 -31.48 -1.94
N SER A 260 1.13 -31.74 -2.73
CA SER A 260 1.11 -32.75 -3.80
C SER A 260 2.15 -32.50 -4.92
N SER A 261 2.63 -31.27 -5.07
CA SER A 261 3.54 -30.84 -6.14
C SER A 261 4.99 -30.59 -5.71
N LYS A 262 5.32 -30.74 -4.42
CA LYS A 262 6.72 -30.62 -3.91
C LYS A 262 7.46 -31.95 -3.74
N SER A 263 6.81 -33.08 -4.01
CA SER A 263 7.38 -34.44 -3.88
C SER A 263 8.33 -34.84 -5.04
N SER A 264 9.36 -34.03 -5.34
CA SER A 264 10.35 -34.39 -6.37
C SER A 264 11.73 -33.71 -6.30
N ILE A 265 12.20 -33.24 -5.14
CA ILE A 265 13.65 -32.94 -4.94
C ILE A 265 14.18 -33.66 -3.71
N LYS A 266 15.10 -34.61 -3.93
CA LYS A 266 15.83 -35.31 -2.88
C LYS A 266 16.98 -34.46 -2.35
N ALA A 267 17.10 -34.34 -1.03
CA ALA A 267 18.38 -34.20 -0.34
C ALA A 267 18.37 -35.11 0.91
N LYS A 268 19.50 -35.78 1.19
CA LYS A 268 19.63 -36.73 2.30
C LYS A 268 20.12 -36.02 3.56
N SER A 269 19.50 -36.30 4.70
CA SER A 269 20.18 -36.25 6.00
C SER A 269 19.63 -37.36 6.90
N ASN A 270 20.47 -38.34 7.24
CA ASN A 270 20.14 -39.34 8.24
C ASN A 270 20.29 -38.73 9.63
N THR A 271 19.17 -38.57 10.35
CA THR A 271 19.13 -38.60 11.81
C THR A 271 17.84 -39.30 12.20
N GLN A 272 17.94 -40.35 13.01
CA GLN A 272 16.77 -41.01 13.60
C GLN A 272 16.27 -40.14 14.74
N ASP A 273 15.13 -39.48 14.54
CA ASP A 273 14.27 -39.04 15.63
C ASP A 273 12.87 -39.61 15.38
N ASN A 274 12.20 -40.02 16.47
CA ASN A 274 10.99 -40.83 16.37
C ASN A 274 9.84 -40.02 15.77
N GLU A 275 9.31 -40.47 14.63
CA GLU A 275 8.03 -39.98 14.09
C GLU A 275 6.90 -40.39 15.04
N ALA A 276 6.58 -39.51 15.99
CA ALA A 276 5.26 -39.49 16.59
C ALA A 276 4.27 -39.07 15.50
N THR A 277 3.50 -40.03 15.00
CA THR A 277 2.40 -39.76 14.06
C THR A 277 1.30 -39.01 14.79
N ASP A 278 1.38 -37.67 14.78
CA ASP A 278 0.29 -36.78 15.15
C ASP A 278 -0.84 -36.93 14.11
N ASN A 279 -1.65 -37.97 14.29
CA ASN A 279 -3.00 -38.04 13.74
C ASN A 279 -3.82 -36.95 14.43
N GLU A 280 -3.72 -35.70 13.95
CA GLU A 280 -4.69 -34.64 14.23
C GLU A 280 -6.06 -35.11 13.71
N THR A 281 -6.81 -35.84 14.55
CA THR A 281 -8.23 -36.09 14.36
C THR A 281 -8.92 -34.78 14.04
N GLU A 282 -9.75 -34.76 12.99
CA GLU A 282 -10.55 -33.58 12.62
C GLU A 282 -11.30 -33.06 13.84
N ASN A 283 -10.77 -31.98 14.41
CA ASN A 283 -11.29 -31.42 15.65
C ASN A 283 -12.60 -30.71 15.28
N THR A 284 -13.72 -31.39 15.53
CA THR A 284 -15.05 -30.87 15.22
C THR A 284 -15.18 -29.47 15.78
N GLN A 285 -15.39 -28.50 14.89
CA GLN A 285 -15.39 -27.10 15.24
C GLN A 285 -16.63 -26.81 16.08
N VAL A 286 -16.39 -26.24 17.25
CA VAL A 286 -17.42 -25.99 18.23
C VAL A 286 -17.36 -24.58 18.75
N ILE A 287 -18.50 -23.90 18.69
CA ILE A 287 -18.69 -22.60 19.31
C ILE A 287 -19.30 -22.87 20.68
N GLY A 288 -18.60 -22.52 21.75
CA GLY A 288 -19.14 -22.68 23.10
C GLY A 288 -19.68 -21.38 23.66
N TYR A 289 -20.80 -21.50 24.36
CA TYR A 289 -21.48 -20.42 25.06
C TYR A 289 -22.06 -20.93 26.38
N LEU A 290 -22.56 -20.03 27.24
CA LEU A 290 -23.26 -20.39 28.47
C LEU A 290 -24.75 -20.09 28.31
N ASN A 291 -25.61 -21.03 28.68
CA ASN A 291 -27.07 -20.84 28.67
C ASN A 291 -27.55 -20.06 29.89
N ASP A 292 -28.87 -19.90 29.99
CA ASP A 292 -29.55 -19.11 31.02
C ASP A 292 -29.46 -19.75 32.43
N GLU A 293 -29.04 -21.02 32.50
CA GLU A 293 -28.78 -21.78 33.72
C GLU A 293 -27.28 -21.75 34.11
N ASN A 294 -26.45 -21.02 33.35
CA ASN A 294 -24.98 -20.99 33.42
C ASN A 294 -24.30 -22.33 33.11
N ASP A 295 -24.96 -23.21 32.37
CA ASP A 295 -24.38 -24.44 31.85
C ASP A 295 -23.72 -24.23 30.49
N LEU A 296 -22.59 -24.90 30.28
CA LEU A 296 -21.84 -24.80 29.04
C LEU A 296 -22.53 -25.59 27.95
N VAL A 297 -22.97 -24.88 26.91
CA VAL A 297 -23.51 -25.46 25.68
C VAL A 297 -22.48 -25.32 24.56
N VAL A 298 -22.41 -26.35 23.72
CA VAL A 298 -21.39 -26.52 22.69
C VAL A 298 -22.10 -26.72 21.35
N LEU A 299 -22.03 -25.70 20.49
CA LEU A 299 -22.66 -25.69 19.18
C LEU A 299 -21.74 -26.34 18.15
N ASN A 300 -22.17 -27.47 17.59
CA ASN A 300 -21.42 -28.16 16.54
C ASN A 300 -21.66 -27.51 15.18
N LEU A 301 -20.58 -27.36 14.41
CA LEU A 301 -20.62 -26.96 13.00
C LEU A 301 -20.66 -28.20 12.10
N ASN A 302 -21.85 -28.52 11.60
CA ASN A 302 -22.06 -29.61 10.65
C ASN A 302 -22.00 -29.07 9.21
N ASN A 303 -21.60 -29.92 8.26
CA ASN A 303 -21.73 -29.58 6.84
C ASN A 303 -23.22 -29.38 6.51
N GLY A 304 -23.58 -28.20 6.02
CA GLY A 304 -24.94 -27.84 5.66
C GLY A 304 -25.30 -28.31 4.24
N MET A 305 -26.31 -27.68 3.67
CA MET A 305 -26.63 -27.83 2.25
C MET A 305 -25.66 -26.96 1.44
N GLY A 306 -24.79 -27.58 0.63
CA GLY A 306 -23.61 -26.92 0.06
C GLY A 306 -22.42 -26.92 1.03
N ASN A 307 -21.23 -26.49 0.57
CA ASN A 307 -19.98 -26.61 1.33
C ASN A 307 -19.90 -25.72 2.59
N THR A 308 -20.89 -24.87 2.87
CA THR A 308 -20.94 -24.10 4.13
C THR A 308 -21.34 -24.96 5.32
N LYS A 309 -20.66 -24.75 6.44
CA LYS A 309 -21.09 -25.28 7.72
C LYS A 309 -22.27 -24.50 8.28
N GLN A 310 -23.33 -25.20 8.67
CA GLN A 310 -24.44 -24.63 9.43
C GLN A 310 -24.32 -24.99 10.90
N ILE A 311 -24.66 -24.03 11.77
CA ILE A 311 -24.76 -24.26 13.20
C ILE A 311 -26.01 -25.08 13.48
N GLN A 312 -25.86 -26.22 14.17
CA GLN A 312 -27.02 -26.94 14.68
C GLN A 312 -27.50 -26.33 16.00
N LEU A 313 -28.64 -25.66 15.98
CA LEU A 313 -29.29 -25.04 17.14
C LEU A 313 -30.52 -25.85 17.59
N SER A 314 -30.79 -25.87 18.90
CA SER A 314 -32.07 -26.40 19.43
C SER A 314 -33.26 -25.55 18.98
N GLU A 315 -34.47 -26.11 18.98
CA GLU A 315 -35.68 -25.35 18.62
C GLU A 315 -35.88 -24.11 19.50
N GLU A 316 -35.59 -24.24 20.79
CA GLU A 316 -35.57 -23.15 21.76
C GLU A 316 -34.60 -22.03 21.37
N MET A 317 -33.35 -22.36 21.01
CA MET A 317 -32.38 -21.36 20.53
C MET A 317 -32.81 -20.70 19.23
N GLN A 318 -33.42 -21.46 18.31
CA GLN A 318 -33.94 -20.91 17.05
C GLN A 318 -35.08 -19.92 17.33
N GLN A 319 -35.99 -20.26 18.25
CA GLN A 319 -37.06 -19.36 18.70
C GLN A 319 -36.49 -18.11 19.39
N LYS A 320 -35.54 -18.27 20.31
CA LYS A 320 -34.84 -17.19 21.04
C LYS A 320 -34.18 -16.19 20.07
N LEU A 321 -33.37 -16.68 19.13
CA LEU A 321 -32.71 -15.83 18.13
C LEU A 321 -33.68 -15.22 17.11
N SER A 322 -34.71 -15.96 16.68
CA SER A 322 -35.75 -15.45 15.77
C SER A 322 -36.57 -14.34 16.43
N TYR A 323 -36.93 -14.49 17.71
CA TYR A 323 -37.66 -13.49 18.49
C TYR A 323 -36.87 -12.19 18.64
N LYS A 324 -35.57 -12.29 18.97
CA LYS A 324 -34.67 -11.14 19.13
C LYS A 324 -34.68 -10.18 17.92
N ARG A 325 -35.00 -10.67 16.72
CA ARG A 325 -34.99 -9.88 15.47
C ARG A 325 -35.91 -8.68 15.46
N LYS A 326 -36.90 -8.61 16.35
CA LYS A 326 -37.71 -7.41 16.55
C LYS A 326 -36.85 -6.17 16.85
N HIS A 327 -35.69 -6.36 17.50
CA HIS A 327 -34.72 -5.31 17.87
C HIS A 327 -33.77 -4.88 16.74
N PHE A 328 -33.79 -5.51 15.57
CA PHE A 328 -32.87 -5.22 14.46
C PHE A 328 -33.48 -4.34 13.35
N GLY A 329 -34.71 -3.85 13.53
CA GLY A 329 -35.40 -3.01 12.54
C GLY A 329 -34.89 -1.56 12.49
N LYS A 330 -35.15 -0.85 11.37
CA LYS A 330 -34.74 0.55 11.13
C LYS A 330 -35.13 1.58 12.22
N ARG A 331 -36.08 1.25 13.11
CA ARG A 331 -36.45 2.08 14.27
C ARG A 331 -35.34 2.13 15.32
N PHE A 332 -34.59 1.05 15.49
CA PHE A 332 -33.52 0.96 16.47
C PHE A 332 -32.23 1.61 15.95
N HIS A 333 -31.96 1.48 14.65
CA HIS A 333 -30.80 2.08 13.97
C HIS A 333 -30.97 3.59 13.72
N ASN A 334 -30.13 4.42 14.34
CA ASN A 334 -30.00 5.83 13.95
C ASN A 334 -29.09 6.01 12.70
N LYS A 335 -28.81 7.27 12.28
CA LYS A 335 -27.94 7.59 11.12
C LYS A 335 -26.51 6.99 11.19
N ASN A 336 -26.08 6.53 12.36
CA ASN A 336 -24.78 5.91 12.62
C ASN A 336 -24.94 4.44 13.07
N TYR A 337 -26.05 3.77 12.71
CA TYR A 337 -26.38 2.38 13.03
C TYR A 337 -26.27 1.99 14.51
N LYS A 338 -26.49 2.95 15.42
CA LYS A 338 -26.53 2.70 16.86
C LYS A 338 -27.94 2.34 17.28
N ASN A 339 -28.08 1.27 18.06
CA ASN A 339 -29.34 0.79 18.61
C ASN A 339 -29.74 1.61 19.85
N GLY A 340 -30.82 2.38 19.73
CA GLY A 340 -31.45 3.07 20.86
C GLY A 340 -32.48 2.19 21.56
N ILE A 341 -32.03 1.20 22.33
CA ILE A 341 -32.89 0.27 23.09
C ILE A 341 -32.96 0.76 24.55
N LYS A 342 -34.16 0.95 25.13
CA LYS A 342 -34.34 1.52 26.49
C LYS A 342 -35.04 0.52 27.46
N GLY A 343 -34.63 0.52 28.73
CA GLY A 343 -35.32 -0.17 29.84
C GLY A 343 -35.69 -1.62 29.54
N LYS A 344 -36.97 -1.97 29.66
CA LYS A 344 -37.48 -3.33 29.39
C LYS A 344 -37.20 -3.87 27.98
N GLU A 345 -36.99 -3.01 26.98
CA GLU A 345 -36.57 -3.47 25.65
C GLU A 345 -35.14 -4.02 25.66
N LEU A 346 -34.30 -3.56 26.60
CA LEU A 346 -32.89 -3.97 26.77
C LEU A 346 -32.79 -5.26 27.59
N GLU A 347 -33.61 -5.40 28.63
CA GLU A 347 -33.80 -6.67 29.36
C GLU A 347 -34.20 -7.77 28.38
N ASP A 348 -35.24 -7.52 27.58
CA ASP A 348 -35.74 -8.43 26.55
C ASP A 348 -34.70 -8.70 25.44
N TYR A 349 -33.91 -7.70 25.02
CA TYR A 349 -32.78 -7.91 24.11
C TYR A 349 -31.76 -8.88 24.69
N LEU A 350 -31.37 -8.71 25.95
CA LEU A 350 -30.37 -9.50 26.64
C LEU A 350 -30.87 -10.93 26.94
N GLU A 351 -32.10 -11.07 27.41
CA GLU A 351 -32.79 -12.34 27.61
C GLU A 351 -32.78 -13.20 26.34
N HIS A 352 -32.90 -12.58 25.16
CA HIS A 352 -32.92 -13.29 23.88
C HIS A 352 -31.57 -13.36 23.16
N SER A 353 -30.47 -12.95 23.81
CA SER A 353 -29.11 -12.95 23.25
C SER A 353 -28.38 -14.29 23.44
N VAL A 354 -27.38 -14.56 22.57
CA VAL A 354 -26.49 -15.72 22.68
C VAL A 354 -25.05 -15.24 22.54
N PHE A 355 -24.38 -15.04 23.68
CA PHE A 355 -23.03 -14.51 23.74
C PHE A 355 -21.98 -15.61 23.62
N ILE A 356 -21.07 -15.47 22.66
CA ILE A 356 -20.02 -16.45 22.36
C ILE A 356 -18.74 -16.06 23.11
N ASN A 357 -18.11 -17.04 23.76
CA ASN A 357 -16.78 -16.86 24.33
C ASN A 357 -15.68 -17.20 23.31
N ASP A 358 -14.60 -16.42 23.30
CA ASP A 358 -13.47 -16.53 22.39
C ASP A 358 -12.40 -17.56 22.83
N LYS A 359 -12.38 -17.99 24.11
CA LYS A 359 -11.24 -18.69 24.73
C LYS A 359 -11.64 -19.86 25.64
N LEU A 360 -12.45 -20.75 25.09
CA LEU A 360 -13.06 -21.84 25.84
C LEU A 360 -12.11 -23.02 26.07
N ASN A 361 -11.38 -22.99 27.19
CA ASN A 361 -10.47 -24.07 27.59
C ASN A 361 -11.24 -25.30 28.11
N LYS A 362 -11.59 -26.21 27.20
CA LYS A 362 -12.31 -27.48 27.50
C LYS A 362 -11.66 -28.25 28.66
N THR A 363 -10.34 -28.38 28.69
CA THR A 363 -9.62 -29.19 29.69
C THR A 363 -9.75 -28.59 31.10
N LYS A 364 -9.39 -27.30 31.28
CA LYS A 364 -9.58 -26.60 32.56
C LYS A 364 -11.04 -26.60 33.00
N LEU A 365 -11.99 -26.57 32.06
CA LEU A 365 -13.43 -26.56 32.36
C LEU A 365 -13.94 -27.95 32.81
N PHE A 366 -13.51 -29.04 32.16
CA PHE A 366 -13.80 -30.40 32.65
C PHE A 366 -13.10 -30.71 33.98
N GLU A 367 -11.89 -30.20 34.18
CA GLU A 367 -11.16 -30.32 35.45
C GLU A 367 -11.81 -29.50 36.57
N ASN A 368 -12.27 -28.28 36.31
CA ASN A 368 -13.06 -27.50 37.26
C ASN A 368 -14.39 -28.21 37.58
N ASN A 369 -15.14 -28.67 36.58
CA ASN A 369 -16.39 -29.38 36.81
C ASN A 369 -16.20 -30.65 37.67
N LYS A 370 -15.03 -31.30 37.59
CA LYS A 370 -14.63 -32.41 38.48
C LYS A 370 -14.13 -31.98 39.86
N LYS A 371 -13.29 -30.95 39.94
CA LYS A 371 -12.66 -30.48 41.20
C LYS A 371 -13.66 -29.81 42.13
N LEU A 372 -14.55 -28.99 41.56
CA LEU A 372 -15.32 -28.00 42.29
C LEU A 372 -16.59 -28.58 42.93
N GLY A 373 -17.45 -29.20 42.10
CA GLY A 373 -18.78 -29.66 42.51
C GLY A 373 -19.83 -28.66 43.06
N ARG A 374 -19.81 -27.32 42.93
CA ARG A 374 -19.00 -26.39 42.12
C ARG A 374 -18.29 -25.27 42.98
N ALA A 375 -17.41 -25.57 43.96
CA ALA A 375 -16.51 -24.53 44.54
C ALA A 375 -15.16 -24.99 45.16
N ASP A 376 -14.03 -24.41 44.69
CA ASP A 376 -12.95 -23.75 45.46
C ASP A 376 -11.96 -23.06 44.47
N ASP A 377 -11.44 -21.87 44.77
CA ASP A 377 -10.67 -21.04 43.82
C ASP A 377 -9.14 -21.15 43.99
N SER A 378 -8.40 -20.96 42.89
CA SER A 378 -7.05 -20.41 42.93
C SER A 378 -6.74 -19.64 41.64
N GLU A 379 -6.50 -18.34 41.78
CA GLU A 379 -6.00 -17.41 40.74
C GLU A 379 -4.61 -17.90 40.25
N GLU A 380 -4.18 -17.86 38.99
CA GLU A 380 -4.39 -16.92 37.88
C GLU A 380 -4.60 -17.65 36.53
N TYR A 381 -4.84 -16.90 35.44
CA TYR A 381 -5.00 -17.41 34.05
C TYR A 381 -6.15 -18.41 33.82
N ILE A 382 -7.29 -18.25 34.51
CA ILE A 382 -8.57 -18.84 34.08
C ILE A 382 -9.42 -17.74 33.46
N ILE A 383 -9.50 -17.74 32.14
CA ILE A 383 -10.49 -16.94 31.40
C ILE A 383 -11.85 -17.62 31.64
N LYS A 384 -12.57 -17.18 32.67
CA LYS A 384 -13.93 -17.66 32.95
C LYS A 384 -14.85 -17.16 31.82
N ASN A 385 -15.58 -18.08 31.19
CA ASN A 385 -16.62 -17.78 30.22
C ASN A 385 -17.67 -16.86 30.86
N ALA A 386 -18.22 -15.90 30.11
CA ALA A 386 -19.26 -15.00 30.63
C ALA A 386 -20.59 -15.74 30.85
N THR A 387 -21.00 -15.86 32.11
CA THR A 387 -22.27 -16.45 32.54
C THR A 387 -23.41 -15.42 32.50
N ILE A 388 -24.67 -15.85 32.58
CA ILE A 388 -25.79 -14.93 32.82
C ILE A 388 -25.77 -14.35 34.24
N SER A 389 -25.12 -15.02 35.20
CA SER A 389 -24.75 -14.36 36.45
C SER A 389 -23.73 -13.22 36.25
N ASP A 390 -22.84 -13.29 35.27
CA ASP A 390 -21.86 -12.22 35.00
C ASP A 390 -22.52 -11.07 34.22
N LEU A 391 -23.48 -11.40 33.34
CA LEU A 391 -24.37 -10.44 32.68
C LEU A 391 -25.16 -9.63 33.72
N ASN A 392 -25.79 -10.32 34.68
CA ASN A 392 -26.59 -9.73 35.75
C ASN A 392 -25.75 -9.06 36.86
N LYS A 393 -24.43 -9.28 36.89
CA LYS A 393 -23.49 -8.70 37.86
C LYS A 393 -22.44 -7.79 37.22
N SER A 394 -22.60 -7.38 35.96
CA SER A 394 -21.68 -6.45 35.26
C SER A 394 -20.35 -7.00 34.73
N TYR A 395 -19.98 -8.26 34.96
CA TYR A 395 -18.63 -8.82 34.70
C TYR A 395 -18.45 -9.43 33.29
N ILE A 396 -18.72 -8.65 32.25
CA ILE A 396 -18.77 -9.18 30.87
C ILE A 396 -17.37 -9.35 30.24
N ASN A 397 -16.90 -10.60 30.16
CA ASN A 397 -15.81 -11.07 29.28
C ASN A 397 -16.38 -11.61 27.94
N VAL A 398 -17.27 -10.86 27.27
CA VAL A 398 -17.86 -11.26 25.98
C VAL A 398 -17.14 -10.56 24.85
N ALA A 399 -16.48 -11.35 23.99
CA ALA A 399 -15.91 -10.87 22.75
C ALA A 399 -16.94 -10.82 21.61
N LYS A 400 -17.87 -11.80 21.56
CA LYS A 400 -18.73 -12.01 20.39
C LYS A 400 -20.18 -12.41 20.71
N GLU A 401 -21.10 -12.25 19.76
CA GLU A 401 -22.51 -12.62 19.85
C GLU A 401 -22.99 -13.38 18.60
N LEU A 402 -23.88 -14.35 18.76
CA LEU A 402 -24.60 -15.01 17.66
C LEU A 402 -25.95 -14.33 17.41
N GLN A 403 -26.30 -14.03 16.15
CA GLN A 403 -27.62 -13.54 15.78
C GLN A 403 -28.17 -14.25 14.53
N GLU A 404 -29.49 -14.41 14.45
CA GLU A 404 -30.17 -14.82 13.22
C GLU A 404 -30.35 -13.62 12.27
N VAL A 405 -29.80 -13.72 11.06
CA VAL A 405 -30.02 -12.74 9.99
C VAL A 405 -30.87 -13.37 8.89
N GLY A 406 -31.76 -12.59 8.28
CA GLY A 406 -32.57 -13.08 7.17
C GLY A 406 -32.37 -12.26 5.91
N TYR A 407 -32.10 -12.98 4.82
CA TYR A 407 -31.85 -12.45 3.49
C TYR A 407 -32.96 -12.90 2.54
N TYR A 408 -33.10 -12.22 1.40
CA TYR A 408 -34.05 -12.61 0.36
C TYR A 408 -33.32 -13.34 -0.76
N GLN A 409 -33.54 -14.65 -0.85
CA GLN A 409 -33.16 -15.47 -2.01
C GLN A 409 -34.10 -15.17 -3.17
N CYS A 410 -33.58 -14.92 -4.36
CA CYS A 410 -34.43 -14.82 -5.54
C CYS A 410 -34.88 -16.22 -6.01
N LEU A 411 -36.18 -16.39 -6.23
CA LEU A 411 -36.78 -17.61 -6.79
C LEU A 411 -37.16 -17.45 -8.27
N GLU A 412 -37.18 -16.22 -8.78
CA GLU A 412 -37.56 -15.91 -10.16
C GLU A 412 -37.06 -14.50 -10.53
N TYR A 413 -36.21 -14.41 -11.55
CA TYR A 413 -35.74 -13.16 -12.14
C TYR A 413 -36.65 -12.73 -13.31
N SER A 414 -36.72 -11.43 -13.58
CA SER A 414 -37.52 -10.87 -14.68
C SER A 414 -37.00 -11.39 -16.03
N PRO A 415 -37.86 -11.90 -16.92
CA PRO A 415 -37.45 -12.25 -18.29
C PRO A 415 -36.83 -11.07 -19.04
N ASP A 416 -37.29 -9.85 -18.76
CA ASP A 416 -36.84 -8.60 -19.38
C ASP A 416 -35.60 -7.96 -18.72
N ASP A 417 -35.23 -8.36 -17.50
CA ASP A 417 -34.09 -7.84 -16.74
C ASP A 417 -33.53 -8.93 -15.80
N PRO A 418 -32.43 -9.60 -16.19
CA PRO A 418 -31.81 -10.66 -15.40
C PRO A 418 -31.31 -10.24 -14.01
N LYS A 419 -31.23 -8.94 -13.68
CA LYS A 419 -30.85 -8.44 -12.35
C LYS A 419 -32.07 -8.13 -11.46
N LYS A 420 -33.27 -8.10 -12.04
CA LYS A 420 -34.50 -7.74 -11.32
C LYS A 420 -35.19 -8.98 -10.81
N CYS A 421 -35.10 -9.23 -9.50
CA CYS A 421 -35.90 -10.28 -8.88
C CYS A 421 -37.39 -9.92 -8.87
N ILE A 422 -38.25 -10.80 -9.40
CA ILE A 422 -39.71 -10.62 -9.41
C ILE A 422 -40.43 -11.47 -8.35
N ARG A 423 -39.78 -12.54 -7.85
CA ARG A 423 -40.27 -13.35 -6.74
C ARG A 423 -39.12 -13.80 -5.86
N SER A 424 -39.18 -13.51 -4.57
CA SER A 424 -38.15 -13.91 -3.59
C SER A 424 -38.73 -14.69 -2.41
N LYS A 425 -37.86 -15.45 -1.74
CA LYS A 425 -38.13 -16.15 -0.49
C LYS A 425 -37.18 -15.62 0.57
N LYS A 426 -37.69 -15.39 1.78
CA LYS A 426 -36.85 -15.07 2.94
C LYS A 426 -36.19 -16.35 3.46
N VAL A 427 -34.87 -16.33 3.60
CA VAL A 427 -34.03 -17.41 4.13
C VAL A 427 -33.24 -16.84 5.30
N ASN A 428 -33.11 -17.59 6.40
CA ASN A 428 -32.33 -17.18 7.56
C ASN A 428 -30.99 -17.95 7.62
N THR A 429 -29.99 -17.32 8.22
CA THR A 429 -28.71 -17.92 8.61
C THR A 429 -28.24 -17.27 9.93
N TYR A 430 -27.10 -17.68 10.45
CA TYR A 430 -26.52 -17.15 11.68
C TYR A 430 -25.18 -16.48 11.43
N CYS A 431 -24.97 -15.33 12.05
CA CYS A 431 -23.75 -14.54 11.99
C CYS A 431 -23.17 -14.38 13.40
N ILE A 432 -21.84 -14.39 13.50
CA ILE A 432 -21.08 -14.04 14.70
C ILE A 432 -20.63 -12.58 14.58
N TYR A 433 -20.81 -11.82 15.65
CA TYR A 433 -20.57 -10.38 15.73
C TYR A 433 -19.61 -10.02 16.83
N GLN A 434 -18.77 -9.01 16.63
CA GLN A 434 -18.15 -8.31 17.76
C GLN A 434 -19.19 -7.42 18.45
N VAL A 435 -19.27 -7.50 19.78
CA VAL A 435 -20.18 -6.67 20.60
C VAL A 435 -19.48 -5.35 20.97
N SER A 436 -20.22 -4.25 20.95
CA SER A 436 -19.75 -2.95 21.43
C SER A 436 -20.83 -2.11 22.10
N THR A 437 -20.38 -1.35 23.08
CA THR A 437 -21.18 -0.58 24.02
C THR A 437 -20.50 0.76 24.24
N TYR A 438 -21.20 1.86 23.98
CA TYR A 438 -20.62 3.21 24.13
C TYR A 438 -20.78 3.82 25.54
N THR A 439 -21.46 3.11 26.45
CA THR A 439 -21.81 3.60 27.80
C THR A 439 -21.69 2.47 28.82
N GLY A 440 -20.72 2.56 29.73
CA GLY A 440 -20.54 1.61 30.84
C GLY A 440 -19.14 0.99 30.93
N CYS A 441 -18.49 0.71 29.79
CA CYS A 441 -17.15 0.11 29.73
C CYS A 441 -15.99 1.11 29.63
N GLU A 442 -14.79 0.61 29.94
CA GLU A 442 -13.51 1.19 29.52
C GLU A 442 -13.12 0.56 28.16
N ILE A 443 -12.63 1.34 27.20
CA ILE A 443 -12.14 0.79 25.93
C ILE A 443 -10.78 0.13 26.21
N TYR A 444 -10.61 -1.12 25.76
CA TYR A 444 -9.31 -1.78 25.75
C TYR A 444 -8.32 -0.95 24.95
N SER A 445 -7.23 -0.54 25.61
CA SER A 445 -6.12 0.13 24.97
C SER A 445 -5.34 -0.85 24.08
N THR A 446 -4.51 -0.31 23.18
CA THR A 446 -3.55 -1.12 22.42
C THR A 446 -2.68 -1.98 23.34
N TYR A 447 -2.29 -1.44 24.50
CA TYR A 447 -1.46 -2.13 25.50
C TYR A 447 -2.15 -3.38 26.08
N ASP A 448 -3.49 -3.39 26.16
CA ASP A 448 -4.26 -4.54 26.62
C ASP A 448 -4.46 -5.61 25.52
N MET A 449 -4.35 -5.23 24.25
CA MET A 449 -4.73 -6.05 23.09
C MET A 449 -3.55 -6.67 22.35
N GLU A 450 -2.38 -6.03 22.37
CA GLU A 450 -1.15 -6.65 21.90
C GLU A 450 -0.79 -7.90 22.73
N PRO A 451 -0.03 -8.86 22.18
CA PRO A 451 0.49 -9.98 22.94
C PRO A 451 1.31 -9.55 24.15
N GLU A 452 1.20 -10.28 25.27
CA GLU A 452 1.99 -10.06 26.50
C GLU A 452 3.50 -10.23 26.27
N ASN A 453 3.90 -10.98 25.22
CA ASN A 453 5.29 -11.17 24.85
C ASN A 453 5.50 -10.99 23.34
N VAL A 454 6.50 -10.18 22.97
CA VAL A 454 6.91 -9.93 21.58
C VAL A 454 7.17 -11.23 20.78
N ASN A 455 7.61 -12.31 21.43
CA ASN A 455 7.85 -13.60 20.76
C ASN A 455 6.58 -14.15 20.07
N THR A 456 5.38 -13.91 20.62
CA THR A 456 4.11 -14.28 19.99
C THR A 456 3.91 -13.51 18.68
N ILE A 457 4.29 -12.23 18.65
CA ILE A 457 4.28 -11.39 17.43
C ILE A 457 5.25 -11.95 16.39
N LEU A 458 6.46 -12.34 16.79
CA LEU A 458 7.47 -12.93 15.90
C LEU A 458 6.99 -14.28 15.31
N ILE A 459 6.28 -15.07 16.12
CA ILE A 459 5.62 -16.31 15.66
C ILE A 459 4.52 -15.99 14.64
N HIS A 460 3.67 -14.98 14.86
CA HIS A 460 2.62 -14.60 13.92
C HIS A 460 3.19 -14.11 12.58
N ILE A 461 4.23 -13.28 12.60
CA ILE A 461 4.96 -12.86 11.39
C ILE A 461 5.40 -14.09 10.59
N THR A 462 6.00 -15.08 11.26
CA THR A 462 6.46 -16.33 10.64
C THR A 462 5.30 -17.19 10.10
N GLN A 463 4.18 -17.29 10.82
CA GLN A 463 3.02 -18.07 10.38
C GLN A 463 2.31 -17.45 9.15
N LEU A 464 2.35 -16.13 9.04
CA LEU A 464 1.69 -15.39 7.95
C LEU A 464 2.60 -15.25 6.71
N SER A 465 3.92 -15.34 6.86
CA SER A 465 4.87 -15.06 5.77
C SER A 465 4.70 -15.97 4.57
N ASP A 466 4.41 -17.26 4.75
CA ASP A 466 4.17 -18.20 3.62
C ASP A 466 3.00 -17.74 2.74
N ILE A 467 1.94 -17.22 3.36
CA ILE A 467 0.76 -16.70 2.66
C ILE A 467 1.09 -15.35 2.01
N VAL A 468 1.73 -14.43 2.72
CA VAL A 468 2.13 -13.12 2.16
C VAL A 468 3.02 -13.31 0.93
N ASN A 469 3.99 -14.23 1.00
CA ASN A 469 4.94 -14.52 -0.08
C ASN A 469 4.28 -15.18 -1.29
N LYS A 470 3.26 -16.03 -1.07
CA LYS A 470 2.42 -16.61 -2.13
C LYS A 470 1.73 -15.52 -2.99
N TYR A 471 1.51 -14.33 -2.42
CA TYR A 471 0.83 -13.20 -3.05
C TYR A 471 1.73 -11.97 -3.28
N LYS A 472 3.06 -12.13 -3.33
CA LYS A 472 4.03 -11.03 -3.48
C LYS A 472 3.93 -10.16 -4.75
N ASP A 473 3.27 -10.65 -5.80
CA ASP A 473 3.00 -9.89 -7.04
C ASP A 473 1.66 -9.13 -6.99
N LEU A 474 0.97 -9.23 -5.86
CA LEU A 474 -0.26 -8.53 -5.51
C LEU A 474 -0.03 -7.60 -4.30
N VAL A 475 0.75 -8.02 -3.30
CA VAL A 475 1.13 -7.19 -2.14
C VAL A 475 2.24 -6.24 -2.56
N TYR A 476 1.90 -4.97 -2.77
CA TYR A 476 2.86 -3.92 -3.11
C TYR A 476 3.61 -3.44 -1.86
N ILE A 477 2.87 -3.17 -0.79
CA ILE A 477 3.40 -2.64 0.47
C ILE A 477 2.84 -3.47 1.63
N TYR A 478 3.73 -3.96 2.50
CA TYR A 478 3.36 -4.26 3.88
C TYR A 478 3.53 -2.99 4.72
N GLN A 479 2.45 -2.55 5.36
CA GLN A 479 2.39 -1.31 6.13
C GLN A 479 2.32 -1.61 7.63
N GLY A 480 3.07 -0.86 8.43
CA GLY A 480 3.13 -1.01 9.87
C GLY A 480 4.15 -2.06 10.32
N SER A 481 3.96 -2.58 11.54
CA SER A 481 4.92 -3.50 12.19
C SER A 481 4.24 -4.49 13.12
N PHE A 482 3.02 -4.94 12.80
CA PHE A 482 2.14 -5.74 13.69
C PHE A 482 1.68 -5.04 14.99
N VAL A 483 2.32 -3.94 15.37
CA VAL A 483 2.13 -3.24 16.65
C VAL A 483 1.74 -1.78 16.44
N GLY A 484 1.18 -1.18 17.49
CA GLY A 484 0.63 0.17 17.43
C GLY A 484 -0.88 0.19 17.33
N THR A 485 -1.49 1.25 17.86
CA THR A 485 -2.93 1.51 17.75
C THR A 485 -3.40 1.42 16.30
N TYR A 486 -4.35 0.54 16.01
CA TYR A 486 -4.88 0.21 14.68
C TYR A 486 -3.81 -0.26 13.67
N GLY A 487 -2.67 -0.74 14.18
CA GLY A 487 -1.45 -1.04 13.42
C GLY A 487 -0.71 0.19 12.89
N GLU A 488 -1.07 1.39 13.34
CA GLU A 488 -0.54 2.66 12.83
C GLU A 488 0.76 3.06 13.51
N MET A 489 1.18 2.44 14.62
CA MET A 489 2.39 2.80 15.37
C MET A 489 2.31 4.14 16.14
N HIS A 490 1.15 4.46 16.75
CA HIS A 490 1.03 5.56 17.74
C HIS A 490 1.45 5.13 19.15
N HIS A 491 0.74 4.16 19.74
CA HIS A 491 0.91 3.67 21.11
C HIS A 491 1.01 2.14 21.10
N SER A 492 1.91 1.56 21.88
CA SER A 492 2.20 0.12 21.89
C SER A 492 3.17 -0.24 23.02
N ASN A 493 3.17 -1.49 23.45
CA ASN A 493 4.20 -2.07 24.33
C ASN A 493 5.58 -2.22 23.64
N TYR A 494 5.66 -2.12 22.31
CA TYR A 494 6.79 -2.62 21.49
C TYR A 494 7.35 -1.59 20.48
N LEU A 495 7.04 -0.31 20.64
CA LEU A 495 7.58 0.77 19.81
C LEU A 495 8.86 1.40 20.37
N ASP A 496 9.45 0.82 21.42
CA ASP A 496 10.85 1.03 21.75
C ASP A 496 11.75 0.49 20.63
N ILE A 497 12.97 1.01 20.53
CA ILE A 497 13.83 0.70 19.39
C ILE A 497 14.28 -0.77 19.34
N ASP A 498 14.42 -1.44 20.48
CA ASP A 498 14.95 -2.81 20.52
C ASP A 498 13.87 -3.82 20.07
N ASN A 499 12.65 -3.72 20.60
CA ASN A 499 11.54 -4.57 20.17
C ASN A 499 11.13 -4.28 18.73
N LEU A 500 11.04 -3.01 18.33
CA LEU A 500 10.71 -2.63 16.96
C LEU A 500 11.77 -3.15 15.97
N THR A 501 13.06 -3.09 16.32
CA THR A 501 14.14 -3.67 15.50
C THR A 501 13.97 -5.19 15.35
N ARG A 502 13.66 -5.93 16.43
CA ARG A 502 13.43 -7.39 16.39
C ARG A 502 12.23 -7.78 15.53
N ILE A 503 11.14 -7.02 15.63
CA ILE A 503 9.93 -7.19 14.82
C ILE A 503 10.27 -6.98 13.33
N MET A 504 10.92 -5.87 13.00
CA MET A 504 11.27 -5.53 11.61
C MET A 504 12.32 -6.48 11.00
N ASP A 505 13.26 -6.99 11.79
CA ASP A 505 14.23 -8.02 11.35
C ASP A 505 13.52 -9.36 11.06
N THR A 506 12.50 -9.71 11.84
CA THR A 506 11.69 -10.90 11.59
C THR A 506 10.86 -10.76 10.32
N ILE A 507 10.26 -9.59 10.07
CA ILE A 507 9.57 -9.28 8.80
C ILE A 507 10.57 -9.34 7.64
N GLU A 508 11.74 -8.71 7.77
CA GLU A 508 12.75 -8.66 6.71
C GLU A 508 13.31 -10.04 6.34
N LYS A 509 13.44 -10.95 7.32
CA LYS A 509 13.89 -12.33 7.10
C LYS A 509 12.83 -13.24 6.49
N THR A 510 11.55 -12.90 6.61
CA THR A 510 10.45 -13.81 6.27
C THR A 510 9.61 -13.34 5.07
N PHE A 511 9.45 -12.03 4.84
CA PHE A 511 8.66 -11.49 3.74
C PHE A 511 9.51 -11.27 2.48
N ASP A 512 9.03 -11.74 1.32
CA ASP A 512 9.77 -11.73 0.06
C ASP A 512 10.30 -10.32 -0.30
N PRO A 513 11.59 -10.17 -0.65
CA PRO A 513 12.21 -8.89 -0.96
C PRO A 513 11.51 -8.00 -2.01
N SER A 514 10.63 -8.55 -2.86
CA SER A 514 9.88 -7.78 -3.86
C SER A 514 8.72 -6.92 -3.30
N ILE A 515 8.39 -7.11 -2.02
CA ILE A 515 7.37 -6.35 -1.28
C ILE A 515 8.05 -5.14 -0.62
N PHE A 516 7.48 -3.94 -0.73
CA PHE A 516 7.95 -2.79 0.04
C PHE A 516 7.44 -2.87 1.48
N LEU A 517 8.22 -2.41 2.45
CA LEU A 517 7.78 -2.24 3.84
C LEU A 517 7.50 -0.75 4.08
N SER A 518 6.67 -0.37 5.05
CA SER A 518 6.57 1.04 5.45
C SER A 518 6.26 1.22 6.93
N VAL A 519 6.90 2.23 7.53
CA VAL A 519 6.75 2.60 8.94
C VAL A 519 6.20 4.02 9.08
N ARG A 520 5.47 4.31 10.18
CA ARG A 520 4.67 5.53 10.31
C ARG A 520 5.45 6.86 10.25
N THR A 521 6.68 6.86 10.74
CA THR A 521 7.41 8.12 10.93
C THR A 521 8.87 8.00 10.49
N PRO A 522 9.46 9.08 9.96
CA PRO A 522 10.90 9.18 9.76
C PRO A 522 11.74 8.81 11.00
N ARG A 523 11.23 9.09 12.21
CA ARG A 523 11.81 8.63 13.49
C ARG A 523 12.00 7.12 13.51
N PHE A 524 10.92 6.36 13.25
CA PHE A 524 10.98 4.89 13.24
C PHE A 524 11.96 4.40 12.18
N TYR A 525 11.87 4.93 10.95
CA TYR A 525 12.79 4.60 9.86
C TYR A 525 14.25 4.77 10.27
N ARG A 526 14.62 5.95 10.79
CA ARG A 526 16.00 6.26 11.18
C ARG A 526 16.49 5.34 12.29
N GLY A 527 15.66 5.11 13.31
CA GLY A 527 15.96 4.16 14.38
C GLY A 527 16.29 2.78 13.82
N ILE A 528 15.34 2.17 13.12
CA ILE A 528 15.48 0.82 12.56
C ILE A 528 16.72 0.73 11.66
N LYS A 529 16.89 1.69 10.73
CA LYS A 529 18.06 1.77 9.85
C LYS A 529 19.37 1.82 10.65
N ASN A 530 19.46 2.66 11.67
CA ASN A 530 20.69 2.85 12.44
C ASN A 530 21.00 1.64 13.34
N SER A 531 19.97 0.96 13.88
CA SER A 531 20.11 -0.32 14.57
C SER A 531 20.60 -1.43 13.62
N PHE A 532 19.99 -1.56 12.43
CA PHE A 532 20.40 -2.57 11.45
C PHE A 532 21.83 -2.35 10.92
N ASN A 533 22.31 -1.10 10.89
CA ASN A 533 23.69 -0.79 10.47
C ASN A 533 24.76 -1.33 11.43
N VAL A 534 24.40 -1.65 12.69
CA VAL A 534 25.33 -2.17 13.71
C VAL A 534 24.99 -3.59 14.20
N MET A 535 23.78 -4.07 13.94
CA MET A 535 23.31 -5.40 14.37
C MET A 535 23.90 -6.52 13.49
N PRO A 536 24.58 -7.54 14.04
CA PRO A 536 25.09 -8.66 13.26
C PRO A 536 23.97 -9.53 12.68
N GLY A 537 24.15 -10.01 11.44
CA GLY A 537 23.28 -11.02 10.83
C GLY A 537 21.94 -10.50 10.28
N VAL A 538 21.75 -9.18 10.19
CA VAL A 538 20.59 -8.56 9.52
C VAL A 538 20.91 -8.17 8.07
N ASN A 539 19.89 -8.06 7.23
CA ASN A 539 20.07 -7.65 5.83
C ASN A 539 19.97 -6.12 5.66
N TYR A 540 20.98 -5.38 6.12
CA TYR A 540 20.99 -3.91 6.08
C TYR A 540 20.78 -3.34 4.66
N THR A 541 21.37 -3.95 3.63
CA THR A 541 21.22 -3.48 2.24
C THR A 541 19.81 -3.67 1.72
N SER A 542 19.10 -4.74 2.10
CA SER A 542 17.72 -4.96 1.67
C SER A 542 16.75 -4.01 2.38
N ILE A 543 16.84 -3.89 3.72
CA ILE A 543 15.88 -3.05 4.48
C ILE A 543 15.90 -1.59 4.02
N ILE A 544 17.07 -0.98 3.75
CA ILE A 544 17.15 0.43 3.31
C ILE A 544 16.65 0.66 1.88
N ASN A 545 16.60 -0.40 1.07
CA ASN A 545 16.16 -0.35 -0.32
C ASN A 545 14.66 -0.62 -0.49
N ARG A 546 13.97 -1.11 0.56
CA ARG A 546 12.53 -1.45 0.48
C ARG A 546 11.66 -0.95 1.62
N MET A 547 12.21 -0.56 2.77
CA MET A 547 11.48 0.15 3.82
C MET A 547 11.27 1.60 3.39
N GLY A 548 10.02 2.02 3.25
CA GLY A 548 9.56 3.39 3.01
C GLY A 548 8.74 3.91 4.19
N LEU A 549 7.77 4.77 3.91
CA LEU A 549 6.97 5.47 4.92
C LEU A 549 5.47 5.41 4.62
N TYR A 550 4.68 5.56 5.67
CA TYR A 550 3.29 6.04 5.57
C TYR A 550 3.06 7.08 6.66
N ASN A 551 2.25 8.11 6.45
CA ASN A 551 1.92 9.12 7.45
C ASN A 551 0.39 9.29 7.50
N ASP A 552 -0.18 9.10 8.69
CA ASP A 552 -1.62 9.14 9.00
C ASP A 552 -2.14 10.53 9.43
N GLY A 553 -1.23 11.51 9.48
CA GLY A 553 -1.47 12.88 9.94
C GLY A 553 -1.21 13.96 8.89
N MET A 554 -1.12 13.60 7.60
CA MET A 554 -0.66 14.54 6.57
C MET A 554 -1.53 15.79 6.49
N PHE A 555 -0.89 16.95 6.26
CA PHE A 555 -1.50 18.26 6.02
C PHE A 555 -2.26 18.89 7.22
N TYR A 556 -2.35 18.21 8.36
CA TYR A 556 -3.10 18.70 9.53
C TYR A 556 -2.50 19.98 10.16
N SER A 557 -1.17 20.02 10.29
CA SER A 557 -0.42 21.03 11.05
C SER A 557 1.06 21.00 10.66
N GLU A 558 1.86 21.90 11.24
CA GLU A 558 3.33 21.87 11.12
C GLU A 558 3.93 20.52 11.56
N SER A 559 3.33 19.86 12.54
CA SER A 559 3.76 18.54 13.02
C SER A 559 3.23 17.35 12.20
N ASP A 560 2.44 17.56 11.14
CA ASP A 560 1.65 16.51 10.46
C ASP A 560 0.98 15.58 11.51
N TYR A 561 0.18 16.19 12.40
CA TYR A 561 -0.53 15.54 13.52
C TYR A 561 0.34 14.68 14.47
N GLY A 562 1.64 14.98 14.58
CA GLY A 562 2.58 14.32 15.49
C GLY A 562 3.62 13.42 14.81
N THR A 563 3.59 13.32 13.48
CA THR A 563 4.63 12.64 12.69
C THR A 563 5.98 13.37 12.77
N TYR A 564 5.98 14.70 12.87
CA TYR A 564 7.16 15.54 13.14
C TYR A 564 7.11 16.13 14.55
N GLY A 565 8.27 16.55 15.06
CA GLY A 565 8.43 17.09 16.41
C GLY A 565 9.32 18.33 16.47
N ASN A 566 9.83 18.62 17.66
CA ASN A 566 10.53 19.87 17.99
C ASN A 566 11.97 19.62 18.46
N SER A 567 12.66 18.64 17.86
CA SER A 567 14.04 18.26 18.21
C SER A 567 14.93 18.23 16.97
N ASP A 568 16.24 18.38 17.17
CA ASP A 568 17.19 18.18 16.08
C ASP A 568 17.30 16.69 15.69
N ILE A 569 17.37 16.42 14.39
CA ILE A 569 17.40 15.07 13.80
C ILE A 569 18.59 14.19 14.25
N SER A 570 19.66 14.77 14.83
CA SER A 570 20.80 14.02 15.38
C SER A 570 20.55 13.47 16.79
N VAL A 571 19.54 13.96 17.52
CA VAL A 571 19.24 13.54 18.89
C VAL A 571 18.81 12.07 18.93
N ASN A 572 19.19 11.39 20.02
CA ASN A 572 18.88 9.98 20.26
C ASN A 572 19.24 9.04 19.09
N ASN A 573 20.41 9.26 18.47
CA ASN A 573 20.87 8.51 17.28
C ASN A 573 19.84 8.51 16.12
N GLY A 574 19.10 9.62 15.96
CA GLY A 574 18.04 9.76 14.97
C GLY A 574 16.68 9.17 15.38
N PHE A 575 16.59 8.46 16.51
CA PHE A 575 15.33 7.95 17.07
C PHE A 575 14.59 9.04 17.87
N VAL A 576 14.31 10.15 17.19
CA VAL A 576 13.57 11.32 17.68
C VAL A 576 12.63 11.83 16.59
N SER A 577 11.48 12.40 16.96
CA SER A 577 10.62 13.15 16.02
C SER A 577 11.23 14.53 15.81
N ALA A 578 11.80 14.77 14.65
CA ALA A 578 12.61 15.96 14.38
C ALA A 578 11.80 17.12 13.79
N TYR A 579 12.41 18.30 13.67
CA TYR A 579 11.78 19.48 13.04
C TYR A 579 11.30 19.19 11.61
N ARG A 580 10.12 19.71 11.24
CA ARG A 580 9.49 19.51 9.91
C ARG A 580 10.46 19.69 8.75
N SER A 581 11.30 20.72 8.77
CA SER A 581 12.27 21.02 7.71
C SER A 581 13.29 19.89 7.51
N GLN A 582 13.84 19.35 8.61
CA GLN A 582 14.77 18.22 8.58
C GLN A 582 14.06 16.93 8.15
N GLU A 583 12.81 16.72 8.60
CA GLU A 583 12.02 15.53 8.25
C GLU A 583 11.56 15.51 6.80
N VAL A 584 11.20 16.66 6.23
CA VAL A 584 10.88 16.81 4.80
C VAL A 584 12.13 16.65 3.95
N GLN A 585 13.28 17.20 4.35
CA GLN A 585 14.55 17.00 3.64
C GLN A 585 15.00 15.52 3.66
N PHE A 586 14.81 14.83 4.78
CA PHE A 586 15.08 13.41 4.90
C PHE A 586 14.18 12.60 3.96
N GLN A 587 12.87 12.85 3.97
CA GLN A 587 11.91 12.22 3.06
C GLN A 587 12.23 12.49 1.58
N ASN A 588 12.61 13.73 1.21
CA ASN A 588 13.04 14.08 -0.15
C ASN A 588 14.25 13.27 -0.63
N THR A 589 15.02 12.70 0.28
CA THR A 589 16.18 11.87 -0.06
C THR A 589 15.82 10.38 -0.12
N ILE A 590 15.14 9.85 0.90
CA ILE A 590 14.83 8.41 0.96
C ILE A 590 13.70 8.03 -0.01
N CYS A 591 12.65 8.84 -0.13
CA CYS A 591 11.45 8.52 -0.90
C CYS A 591 11.63 8.62 -2.43
N LEU A 592 12.87 8.81 -2.90
CA LEU A 592 13.28 8.55 -4.29
C LEU A 592 13.49 7.06 -4.60
N ASN A 593 13.66 6.21 -3.58
CA ASN A 593 13.95 4.78 -3.75
C ASN A 593 12.88 3.88 -3.16
N VAL A 594 12.06 4.41 -2.25
CA VAL A 594 11.01 3.68 -1.51
C VAL A 594 9.72 4.51 -1.43
N PRO A 595 8.53 3.89 -1.42
CA PRO A 595 7.27 4.60 -1.48
C PRO A 595 6.94 5.37 -0.19
N ASN A 596 6.19 6.47 -0.35
CA ASN A 596 5.62 7.26 0.74
C ASN A 596 4.15 7.57 0.47
N GLY A 597 3.29 7.52 1.48
CA GLY A 597 1.86 7.74 1.32
C GLY A 597 1.12 7.74 2.65
N GLY A 598 -0.20 7.55 2.65
CA GLY A 598 -0.99 7.48 3.88
C GLY A 598 -2.24 8.33 3.81
N GLU A 599 -2.51 9.10 4.86
CA GLU A 599 -3.84 9.67 5.12
C GLU A 599 -3.73 11.18 5.39
N GLY A 600 -4.56 11.94 4.67
CA GLY A 600 -4.66 13.38 4.83
C GLY A 600 -5.80 13.74 5.78
N VAL A 601 -5.55 14.67 6.71
CA VAL A 601 -6.48 15.00 7.80
C VAL A 601 -6.93 16.45 7.71
N PHE A 602 -8.24 16.70 7.80
CA PHE A 602 -8.78 18.06 7.75
C PHE A 602 -8.77 18.70 9.14
N ASN A 603 -7.91 19.70 9.31
CA ASN A 603 -7.90 20.51 10.52
C ASN A 603 -9.10 21.47 10.54
N ARG A 604 -10.13 21.10 11.30
CA ARG A 604 -11.40 21.85 11.44
C ARG A 604 -11.27 23.13 12.29
N ASN A 605 -10.13 23.32 12.97
CA ASN A 605 -9.89 24.43 13.89
C ASN A 605 -9.22 25.64 13.22
N VAL A 606 -8.87 25.53 11.94
CA VAL A 606 -8.20 26.58 11.16
C VAL A 606 -9.05 26.99 9.97
N ASN A 607 -8.98 28.27 9.61
CA ASN A 607 -9.67 28.81 8.44
C ASN A 607 -8.65 29.15 7.34
N ASP A 608 -8.81 28.59 6.15
CA ASP A 608 -7.98 28.95 4.99
C ASP A 608 -8.58 30.16 4.27
N ALA A 609 -8.05 31.35 4.55
CA ALA A 609 -8.44 32.58 3.87
C ALA A 609 -8.01 32.65 2.39
N TYR A 610 -7.19 31.70 1.91
CA TYR A 610 -6.51 31.77 0.61
C TYR A 610 -6.77 30.55 -0.29
N THR A 611 -7.90 29.88 -0.11
CA THR A 611 -8.32 28.69 -0.90
C THR A 611 -8.36 28.91 -2.42
N ASN A 612 -8.57 30.16 -2.87
CA ASN A 612 -8.65 30.55 -4.28
C ASN A 612 -7.71 31.73 -4.61
N VAL A 613 -6.48 31.70 -4.09
CA VAL A 613 -5.44 32.69 -4.40
C VAL A 613 -4.82 32.48 -5.78
N SER A 614 -4.60 33.56 -6.52
CA SER A 614 -3.87 33.59 -7.80
C SER A 614 -2.72 34.60 -7.83
N ASP A 615 -2.54 35.41 -6.78
CA ASP A 615 -1.38 36.29 -6.61
C ASP A 615 -0.14 35.46 -6.24
N ILE A 616 0.82 35.41 -7.16
CA ILE A 616 2.10 34.70 -7.01
C ILE A 616 2.87 35.17 -5.78
N SER A 617 2.80 36.46 -5.43
CA SER A 617 3.47 37.01 -4.24
C SER A 617 2.89 36.42 -2.96
N LYS A 618 1.56 36.25 -2.91
CA LYS A 618 0.89 35.64 -1.76
C LYS A 618 1.08 34.12 -1.73
N ILE A 619 1.09 33.45 -2.87
CA ILE A 619 1.45 32.02 -2.96
C ILE A 619 2.86 31.79 -2.40
N ASN A 620 3.86 32.57 -2.84
CA ASN A 620 5.23 32.48 -2.33
C ASN A 620 5.31 32.73 -0.81
N SER A 621 4.52 33.66 -0.28
CA SER A 621 4.40 33.90 1.17
C SER A 621 3.83 32.69 1.91
N LEU A 622 2.77 32.04 1.38
CA LEU A 622 2.18 30.83 1.98
C LEU A 622 3.14 29.63 1.94
N LEU A 623 3.92 29.48 0.87
CA LEU A 623 4.93 28.43 0.75
C LEU A 623 6.11 28.63 1.72
N THR A 624 6.45 29.89 2.04
CA THR A 624 7.57 30.22 2.95
C THR A 624 7.14 30.19 4.42
N SER A 625 5.90 30.60 4.71
CA SER A 625 5.33 30.66 6.06
C SER A 625 3.85 30.31 6.00
N PRO A 626 3.48 29.01 6.04
CA PRO A 626 2.10 28.57 5.96
C PRO A 626 1.22 29.15 7.07
N GLU A 627 0.12 29.81 6.70
CA GLU A 627 -0.94 30.14 7.66
C GLU A 627 -1.76 28.89 8.05
N THR A 628 -1.87 27.93 7.12
CA THR A 628 -2.47 26.62 7.36
C THR A 628 -1.94 25.59 6.38
N TYR A 629 -1.83 24.34 6.82
CA TYR A 629 -1.22 23.25 6.05
C TYR A 629 -2.20 22.54 5.11
N ILE A 630 -3.51 22.67 5.37
CA ILE A 630 -4.59 22.18 4.50
C ILE A 630 -4.78 23.01 3.20
N ASN A 631 -4.16 24.19 3.11
CA ASN A 631 -4.23 25.03 1.91
C ASN A 631 -3.63 24.27 0.70
N PHE A 632 -4.30 24.35 -0.46
CA PHE A 632 -3.91 23.62 -1.67
C PHE A 632 -2.43 23.77 -2.04
N TYR A 633 -1.89 25.01 -2.04
CA TYR A 633 -0.49 25.25 -2.43
C TYR A 633 0.50 24.66 -1.44
N VAL A 634 0.21 24.75 -0.14
CA VAL A 634 1.05 24.18 0.93
C VAL A 634 1.00 22.65 0.87
N SER A 635 -0.18 22.08 0.64
CA SER A 635 -0.38 20.63 0.48
C SER A 635 0.32 20.08 -0.77
N GLU A 636 0.19 20.75 -1.93
CA GLU A 636 0.86 20.39 -3.20
C GLU A 636 2.39 20.38 -3.05
N ALA A 637 2.96 21.47 -2.50
CA ALA A 637 4.39 21.59 -2.32
C ALA A 637 4.92 20.57 -1.31
N HIS A 638 4.18 20.30 -0.22
CA HIS A 638 4.53 19.25 0.74
C HIS A 638 4.52 17.87 0.09
N ALA A 639 3.45 17.52 -0.64
CA ALA A 639 3.32 16.25 -1.36
C ALA A 639 4.48 16.03 -2.35
N ARG A 640 4.87 17.07 -3.09
CA ARG A 640 6.02 17.06 -4.00
C ARG A 640 7.34 16.85 -3.26
N ASN A 641 7.55 17.53 -2.14
CA ASN A 641 8.80 17.46 -1.37
C ASN A 641 9.00 16.11 -0.67
N ILE A 642 7.94 15.42 -0.26
CA ILE A 642 8.03 14.09 0.40
C ILE A 642 7.90 12.89 -0.57
N HIS A 643 7.83 13.15 -1.87
CA HIS A 643 7.57 12.16 -2.94
C HIS A 643 6.30 11.33 -2.72
N LEU A 644 5.19 12.04 -2.53
CA LEU A 644 3.92 11.43 -2.19
C LEU A 644 3.40 10.53 -3.32
N SER A 645 3.33 9.24 -3.02
CA SER A 645 3.06 8.18 -4.00
C SER A 645 1.60 7.74 -4.01
N TYR A 646 0.97 7.73 -2.84
CA TYR A 646 -0.43 7.35 -2.65
C TYR A 646 -1.10 8.07 -1.48
N LEU A 647 -2.43 8.18 -1.50
CA LEU A 647 -3.26 8.70 -0.41
C LEU A 647 -4.56 7.89 -0.25
N ASN A 648 -5.12 7.86 0.96
CA ASN A 648 -6.46 7.29 1.24
C ASN A 648 -7.54 8.26 0.73
N ASP A 649 -8.45 7.83 -0.17
CA ASP A 649 -9.56 8.68 -0.64
C ASP A 649 -10.81 8.66 0.26
N GLU A 650 -10.85 7.77 1.25
CA GLU A 650 -12.00 7.54 2.13
C GLU A 650 -11.85 8.19 3.52
N TYR A 651 -10.61 8.48 3.97
CA TYR A 651 -10.28 8.87 5.36
C TYR A 651 -10.97 10.15 5.86
N ASP A 652 -10.56 11.34 5.39
CA ASP A 652 -11.17 12.61 5.78
C ASP A 652 -11.59 13.43 4.55
N LYS A 653 -12.82 13.17 4.10
CA LYS A 653 -13.45 13.88 2.97
C LYS A 653 -13.47 15.39 3.13
N GLY A 654 -13.43 15.91 4.36
CA GLY A 654 -13.34 17.35 4.62
C GLY A 654 -12.10 18.01 3.98
N LEU A 655 -10.99 17.27 3.84
CA LEU A 655 -9.77 17.77 3.22
C LEU A 655 -9.91 17.84 1.70
N PHE A 656 -10.45 16.78 1.10
CA PHE A 656 -10.66 16.71 -0.35
C PHE A 656 -11.74 17.70 -0.79
N ASP A 657 -12.83 17.83 -0.03
CA ASP A 657 -13.84 18.88 -0.20
C ASP A 657 -13.28 20.29 0.00
N HIS A 658 -12.19 20.44 0.76
CA HIS A 658 -11.47 21.70 0.87
C HIS A 658 -10.64 21.99 -0.39
N TRP A 659 -9.79 21.06 -0.84
CA TRP A 659 -9.02 21.22 -2.08
C TRP A 659 -9.88 21.34 -3.34
N ASN A 660 -11.06 20.70 -3.38
CA ASN A 660 -12.06 20.82 -4.44
C ASN A 660 -12.51 22.28 -4.68
N LYS A 661 -12.42 23.15 -3.66
CA LYS A 661 -12.78 24.58 -3.79
C LYS A 661 -11.76 25.36 -4.61
N THR A 662 -10.51 24.91 -4.71
CA THR A 662 -9.49 25.55 -5.55
C THR A 662 -9.79 25.28 -7.02
N LEU A 663 -10.22 26.32 -7.73
CA LEU A 663 -10.65 26.23 -9.13
C LEU A 663 -9.44 26.18 -10.09
N ALA A 664 -9.57 25.48 -11.22
CA ALA A 664 -8.53 25.33 -12.24
C ALA A 664 -7.83 26.66 -12.62
N LYS A 665 -8.60 27.73 -12.85
CA LYS A 665 -8.10 29.08 -13.18
C LYS A 665 -7.19 29.71 -12.11
N ASN A 666 -7.22 29.18 -10.89
CA ASN A 666 -6.43 29.62 -9.74
C ASN A 666 -5.28 28.66 -9.43
N ILE A 667 -5.03 27.63 -10.27
CA ILE A 667 -3.86 26.75 -10.20
C ILE A 667 -2.82 27.29 -11.20
N ILE A 668 -1.78 27.94 -10.69
CA ILE A 668 -0.78 28.63 -11.53
C ILE A 668 0.22 27.63 -12.14
N GLY A 669 0.70 27.93 -13.36
CA GLY A 669 1.80 27.19 -14.00
C GLY A 669 1.39 25.92 -14.76
N THR A 670 0.08 25.69 -14.95
CA THR A 670 -0.45 24.55 -15.72
C THR A 670 -1.53 24.98 -16.71
N SER A 671 -1.77 24.17 -17.74
CA SER A 671 -2.94 24.28 -18.64
C SER A 671 -4.06 23.28 -18.30
N TRP A 672 -3.95 22.54 -17.19
CA TRP A 672 -4.94 21.56 -16.75
C TRP A 672 -6.25 22.23 -16.31
N ASN A 673 -7.38 21.64 -16.68
CA ASN A 673 -8.72 22.15 -16.36
C ASN A 673 -9.40 21.29 -15.27
N VAL A 674 -8.73 21.13 -14.13
CA VAL A 674 -9.19 20.33 -12.98
C VAL A 674 -9.16 21.14 -11.68
N ASN A 675 -9.89 20.70 -10.65
CA ASN A 675 -9.84 21.34 -9.32
C ASN A 675 -8.57 20.93 -8.55
N GLY A 676 -8.35 21.52 -7.37
CA GLY A 676 -7.16 21.25 -6.55
C GLY A 676 -7.02 19.80 -6.06
N ALA A 677 -8.12 19.12 -5.74
CA ALA A 677 -8.08 17.72 -5.31
C ALA A 677 -7.73 16.79 -6.47
N ASP A 678 -8.34 17.00 -7.65
CA ASP A 678 -8.03 16.28 -8.88
C ASP A 678 -6.60 16.55 -9.37
N TYR A 679 -6.10 17.78 -9.18
CA TYR A 679 -4.70 18.12 -9.47
C TYR A 679 -3.75 17.28 -8.62
N ILE A 680 -3.95 17.25 -7.29
CA ILE A 680 -3.15 16.42 -6.36
C ILE A 680 -3.28 14.93 -6.73
N ALA A 681 -4.52 14.44 -6.90
CA ALA A 681 -4.84 13.06 -7.27
C ALA A 681 -4.07 12.55 -8.49
N ASN A 682 -3.98 13.37 -9.53
CA ASN A 682 -3.30 13.06 -10.77
C ASN A 682 -1.78 13.09 -10.64
N HIS A 683 -1.23 13.84 -9.69
CA HIS A 683 0.21 13.96 -9.45
C HIS A 683 0.78 12.93 -8.45
N LEU A 684 -0.07 12.26 -7.65
CA LEU A 684 0.36 11.17 -6.76
C LEU A 684 1.17 10.11 -7.51
N GLY A 685 2.35 9.74 -7.02
CA GLY A 685 3.21 8.74 -7.65
C GLY A 685 3.93 9.27 -8.90
N TYR A 686 4.20 8.38 -9.85
CA TYR A 686 4.72 8.74 -11.17
C TYR A 686 3.59 9.13 -12.12
N ARG A 687 3.87 10.09 -13.02
CA ARG A 687 3.03 10.43 -14.17
C ARG A 687 3.91 10.85 -15.32
N TYR A 688 4.09 9.95 -16.29
CA TYR A 688 4.94 10.21 -17.45
C TYR A 688 4.17 10.91 -18.58
N VAL A 689 4.80 11.88 -19.24
CA VAL A 689 4.26 12.65 -20.36
C VAL A 689 5.29 12.67 -21.48
N ILE A 690 4.94 12.20 -22.68
CA ILE A 690 5.76 12.41 -23.88
C ILE A 690 5.69 13.89 -24.22
N ARG A 691 6.83 14.57 -24.24
CA ARG A 691 6.95 16.01 -24.57
C ARG A 691 7.28 16.26 -26.03
N SER A 692 8.16 15.45 -26.61
CA SER A 692 8.51 15.56 -28.02
C SER A 692 9.19 14.29 -28.52
N SER A 693 9.30 14.19 -29.85
CA SER A 693 10.22 13.26 -30.50
C SER A 693 10.89 13.96 -31.68
N LYS A 694 12.13 13.58 -32.00
CA LYS A 694 12.91 14.20 -33.10
C LYS A 694 13.95 13.21 -33.63
N LEU A 695 14.24 13.30 -34.93
CA LEU A 695 15.38 12.61 -35.54
C LEU A 695 16.55 13.58 -35.63
N LEU A 696 17.68 13.22 -35.04
CA LEU A 696 18.94 13.95 -35.16
C LEU A 696 19.61 13.63 -36.51
N SER A 697 20.50 14.52 -36.97
CA SER A 697 21.30 14.33 -38.20
C SER A 697 22.21 13.10 -38.18
N THR A 698 22.42 12.51 -36.99
CA THR A 698 23.15 11.25 -36.75
C THR A 698 22.29 9.99 -36.91
N ASN A 699 21.06 10.10 -37.44
CA ASN A 699 20.04 9.05 -37.49
C ASN A 699 19.65 8.48 -36.11
N VAL A 700 19.78 9.32 -35.07
CA VAL A 700 19.32 9.00 -33.71
C VAL A 700 17.92 9.59 -33.50
N LEU A 701 16.93 8.73 -33.27
CA LEU A 701 15.59 9.12 -32.85
C LEU A 701 15.59 9.35 -31.33
N ASP A 702 15.41 10.59 -30.92
CA ASP A 702 15.18 10.98 -29.53
C ASP A 702 13.68 11.04 -29.24
N ILE A 703 13.26 10.52 -28.09
CA ILE A 703 11.94 10.72 -27.48
C ILE A 703 12.16 11.33 -26.10
N VAL A 704 11.55 12.48 -25.83
CA VAL A 704 11.67 13.19 -24.55
C VAL A 704 10.45 12.90 -23.70
N ILE A 705 10.67 12.31 -22.53
CA ILE A 705 9.65 12.02 -21.51
C ILE A 705 9.86 12.94 -20.32
N GLU A 706 8.80 13.53 -19.77
CA GLU A 706 8.83 14.18 -18.46
C GLU A 706 8.08 13.32 -17.44
N ASN A 707 8.58 13.24 -16.20
CA ASN A 707 7.75 12.81 -15.07
C ASN A 707 7.19 14.06 -14.37
N VAL A 708 5.88 14.30 -14.51
CA VAL A 708 5.21 15.43 -13.86
C VAL A 708 4.72 15.09 -12.45
N GLY A 709 4.65 13.80 -12.10
CA GLY A 709 4.22 13.31 -10.79
C GLY A 709 5.15 13.70 -9.63
N TYR A 710 4.70 13.48 -8.40
CA TYR A 710 5.46 13.79 -7.19
C TYR A 710 6.60 12.81 -6.93
N ALA A 711 6.53 11.60 -7.46
CA ALA A 711 7.44 10.50 -7.14
C ALA A 711 7.97 9.76 -8.39
N PRO A 712 9.10 9.05 -8.29
CA PRO A 712 9.50 8.08 -9.29
C PRO A 712 8.58 6.84 -9.27
N ALA A 713 8.72 5.99 -10.27
CA ALA A 713 8.28 4.60 -10.14
C ALA A 713 9.31 3.84 -9.28
N TYR A 714 8.86 2.98 -8.37
CA TYR A 714 9.77 2.18 -7.52
C TYR A 714 10.08 0.80 -8.09
N VAL A 715 9.35 0.39 -9.13
CA VAL A 715 9.54 -0.86 -9.87
C VAL A 715 10.06 -0.57 -11.29
N SER A 716 10.76 -1.53 -11.89
CA SER A 716 11.33 -1.37 -13.23
C SER A 716 10.33 -1.73 -14.32
N PHE A 717 10.24 -0.89 -15.35
CA PHE A 717 9.37 -1.07 -16.51
C PHE A 717 10.18 -1.33 -17.79
N ASN A 718 9.63 -2.15 -18.68
CA ASN A 718 10.18 -2.38 -20.02
C ASN A 718 9.76 -1.23 -20.94
N THR A 719 10.72 -0.49 -21.49
CA THR A 719 10.44 0.61 -22.43
C THR A 719 10.74 0.17 -23.85
N LYS A 720 9.82 0.37 -24.79
CA LYS A 720 10.00 -0.01 -26.20
C LYS A 720 9.49 1.04 -27.19
N VAL A 721 10.05 1.00 -28.40
CA VAL A 721 9.53 1.67 -29.59
C VAL A 721 9.20 0.64 -30.65
N SER A 722 8.01 0.75 -31.25
CA SER A 722 7.56 -0.17 -32.31
C SER A 722 7.44 0.60 -33.62
N LEU A 723 8.14 0.13 -34.65
CA LEU A 723 8.12 0.69 -36.01
C LEU A 723 7.20 -0.18 -36.88
N VAL A 724 6.01 0.34 -37.20
CA VAL A 724 4.94 -0.43 -37.86
C VAL A 724 4.69 0.08 -39.27
N SER A 725 4.82 -0.80 -40.26
CA SER A 725 4.41 -0.55 -41.64
C SER A 725 3.25 -1.47 -42.06
N THR A 726 2.40 -0.97 -42.95
CA THR A 726 1.26 -1.70 -43.52
C THR A 726 1.58 -2.31 -44.89
N SER A 727 2.62 -1.85 -45.59
CA SER A 727 3.00 -2.35 -46.91
C SER A 727 4.52 -2.27 -47.15
N PRO A 728 5.23 -3.42 -47.20
CA PRO A 728 4.77 -4.72 -46.67
C PRO A 728 4.42 -4.63 -45.19
N SER A 729 3.52 -5.50 -44.71
CA SER A 729 3.20 -5.55 -43.28
C SER A 729 4.45 -5.93 -42.49
N GLN A 730 4.83 -5.09 -41.53
CA GLN A 730 6.00 -5.28 -40.70
C GLN A 730 5.84 -4.55 -39.36
N ASN A 731 6.23 -5.21 -38.27
CA ASN A 731 6.49 -4.57 -36.97
C ASN A 731 7.96 -4.84 -36.60
N ILE A 732 8.71 -3.81 -36.19
CA ILE A 732 10.04 -3.93 -35.62
C ILE A 732 9.98 -3.31 -34.23
N GLU A 733 10.12 -4.14 -33.20
CA GLU A 733 10.18 -3.68 -31.82
C GLU A 733 11.63 -3.44 -31.38
N ILE A 734 11.86 -2.30 -30.72
CA ILE A 734 13.16 -1.84 -30.26
C ILE A 734 13.06 -1.55 -28.77
N ASN A 735 13.69 -2.39 -27.95
CA ASN A 735 13.77 -2.16 -26.51
C ASN A 735 14.77 -1.03 -26.20
N ILE A 736 14.39 -0.12 -25.31
CA ILE A 736 15.22 0.97 -24.82
C ILE A 736 15.69 0.63 -23.41
N ASN A 737 17.00 0.49 -23.22
CA ASN A 737 17.58 0.32 -21.90
C ASN A 737 17.61 1.67 -21.16
N SER A 738 16.75 1.85 -20.16
CA SER A 738 16.65 3.06 -19.34
C SER A 738 16.07 2.74 -17.96
N ASP A 739 16.53 3.44 -16.92
CA ASP A 739 16.07 3.23 -15.54
C ASP A 739 14.90 4.18 -15.22
N ASN A 740 13.67 3.71 -15.45
CA ASN A 740 12.44 4.48 -15.24
C ASN A 740 12.26 4.98 -13.79
N LYS A 741 12.94 4.35 -12.83
CA LYS A 741 12.96 4.73 -11.41
C LYS A 741 13.74 6.02 -11.15
N LYS A 742 14.46 6.54 -12.14
CA LYS A 742 15.18 7.82 -12.09
C LYS A 742 14.58 8.88 -13.01
N TRP A 743 13.55 8.56 -13.79
CA TRP A 743 12.92 9.51 -14.70
C TRP A 743 12.26 10.65 -13.91
N GLY A 744 12.80 11.85 -14.09
CA GLY A 744 12.39 13.06 -13.38
C GLY A 744 13.18 13.41 -12.12
N PHE A 745 14.12 12.55 -11.69
CA PHE A 745 14.78 12.63 -10.37
C PHE A 745 16.31 12.51 -10.44
N ILE A 746 16.92 12.86 -11.57
CA ILE A 746 18.37 12.99 -11.69
C ILE A 746 18.77 14.40 -11.24
N LYS A 747 19.63 14.53 -10.23
CA LYS A 747 20.12 15.85 -9.76
C LYS A 747 21.08 16.48 -10.76
N GLN A 748 20.85 17.75 -11.09
CA GLN A 748 21.78 18.62 -11.79
C GLN A 748 21.93 19.91 -10.98
N GLY A 749 23.03 20.01 -10.23
CA GLY A 749 23.14 21.03 -9.18
C GLY A 749 22.13 20.76 -8.06
N ASN A 750 21.33 21.76 -7.72
CA ASN A 750 20.34 21.70 -6.65
C ASN A 750 18.94 21.25 -7.10
N GLU A 751 18.70 21.10 -8.41
CA GLU A 751 17.39 20.75 -8.97
C GLU A 751 17.38 19.33 -9.55
N TYR A 752 16.18 18.73 -9.62
CA TYR A 752 15.95 17.47 -10.33
C TYR A 752 15.56 17.76 -11.79
N ILE A 753 16.25 17.15 -12.75
CA ILE A 753 15.87 17.20 -14.15
C ILE A 753 14.58 16.38 -14.32
N LYS A 754 13.45 17.06 -14.56
CA LYS A 754 12.14 16.43 -14.76
C LYS A 754 12.05 15.56 -16.02
N THR A 755 12.90 15.84 -17.01
CA THR A 755 12.91 15.16 -18.32
C THR A 755 14.02 14.13 -18.47
N VAL A 756 13.75 13.12 -19.28
CA VAL A 756 14.74 12.14 -19.79
C VAL A 756 14.62 12.08 -21.30
N THR A 757 15.76 11.98 -21.99
CA THR A 757 15.82 11.73 -23.43
C THR A 757 16.15 10.26 -23.66
N LEU A 758 15.27 9.57 -24.39
CA LEU A 758 15.42 8.17 -24.78
C LEU A 758 15.84 8.12 -26.25
N SER A 759 17.05 7.64 -26.51
CA SER A 759 17.69 7.75 -27.84
C SER A 759 17.86 6.38 -28.50
N ILE A 760 17.43 6.26 -29.77
CA ILE A 760 17.55 5.05 -30.60
C ILE A 760 18.40 5.37 -31.84
N ASN A 761 19.54 4.71 -32.01
CA ASN A 761 20.30 4.79 -33.26
C ASN A 761 19.65 3.88 -34.33
N LEU A 762 18.94 4.50 -35.29
CA LEU A 762 18.21 3.77 -36.32
C LEU A 762 19.13 3.02 -37.29
N THR A 763 20.38 3.46 -37.45
CA THR A 763 21.38 2.84 -38.34
C THR A 763 21.57 1.36 -38.04
N ASN A 764 21.43 0.96 -36.77
CA ASN A 764 21.54 -0.43 -36.31
C ASN A 764 20.40 -1.34 -36.84
N TYR A 765 19.33 -0.76 -37.35
CA TYR A 765 18.10 -1.45 -37.76
C TYR A 765 17.81 -1.30 -39.27
N TYR A 766 18.65 -0.58 -40.03
CA TYR A 766 18.46 -0.34 -41.46
C TYR A 766 18.36 -1.63 -42.29
N SER A 767 19.15 -2.66 -41.95
CA SER A 767 19.06 -3.99 -42.58
C SER A 767 17.73 -4.71 -42.38
N ASN A 768 16.94 -4.29 -41.39
CA ASN A 768 15.65 -4.91 -41.06
C ASN A 768 14.49 -4.23 -41.80
N PHE A 769 14.69 -3.06 -42.39
CA PHE A 769 13.62 -2.30 -43.03
C PHE A 769 13.18 -2.91 -44.38
N LYS A 770 11.90 -3.26 -44.50
CA LYS A 770 11.28 -3.80 -45.73
C LYS A 770 10.33 -2.81 -46.41
N SER A 771 9.91 -1.76 -45.70
CA SER A 771 9.13 -0.63 -46.23
C SER A 771 9.93 0.67 -46.16
N ASN A 772 9.51 1.65 -46.97
CA ASN A 772 10.03 3.01 -46.97
C ASN A 772 9.28 3.93 -45.97
N SER A 773 8.26 3.44 -45.26
CA SER A 773 7.52 4.23 -44.27
C SER A 773 7.04 3.39 -43.09
N TYR A 774 7.22 3.91 -41.87
CA TYR A 774 6.79 3.32 -40.61
C TYR A 774 6.10 4.36 -39.74
N ASN A 775 5.00 3.95 -39.13
CA ASN A 775 4.45 4.63 -37.96
C ASN A 775 5.30 4.28 -36.74
N VAL A 776 5.68 5.29 -35.97
CA VAL A 776 6.53 5.13 -34.78
C VAL A 776 5.66 5.23 -33.55
N TYR A 777 5.68 4.19 -32.72
CA TYR A 777 4.96 4.13 -31.45
C TYR A 777 5.93 4.00 -30.27
N PHE A 778 5.54 4.52 -29.11
CA PHE A 778 6.29 4.44 -27.85
C PHE A 778 5.42 3.82 -26.76
N ASN A 779 5.96 2.82 -26.06
CA ASN A 779 5.27 2.09 -25.00
C ASN A 779 6.18 1.88 -23.77
N VAL A 780 5.57 1.84 -22.59
CA VAL A 780 6.19 1.51 -21.31
C VAL A 780 5.32 0.44 -20.67
N HIS A 781 5.89 -0.72 -20.37
CA HIS A 781 5.17 -1.91 -19.94
C HIS A 781 5.67 -2.41 -18.58
N ASP A 782 4.78 -2.75 -17.66
CA ASP A 782 5.14 -3.37 -16.38
C ASP A 782 5.12 -4.91 -16.46
N PRO A 783 6.30 -5.57 -16.48
CA PRO A 783 6.37 -7.03 -16.52
C PRO A 783 5.87 -7.73 -15.24
N ARG A 784 5.55 -7.00 -14.16
CA ARG A 784 4.96 -7.57 -12.93
C ARG A 784 3.43 -7.63 -12.92
N THR A 785 2.78 -6.80 -13.73
CA THR A 785 1.31 -6.78 -13.88
C THR A 785 0.84 -7.21 -15.26
N ASP A 786 1.74 -7.29 -16.25
CA ASP A 786 1.43 -7.48 -17.68
C ASP A 786 0.55 -6.33 -18.23
N VAL A 787 0.74 -5.12 -17.68
CA VAL A 787 -0.01 -3.90 -18.04
C VAL A 787 0.90 -2.88 -18.69
N ASP A 788 0.43 -2.30 -19.79
CA ASP A 788 1.04 -1.13 -20.40
C ASP A 788 0.69 0.15 -19.60
N ILE A 789 1.73 0.82 -19.12
CA ILE A 789 1.67 2.06 -18.36
C ILE A 789 1.09 3.17 -19.25
N GLN A 790 -0.04 3.73 -18.82
CA GLN A 790 -0.67 4.86 -19.48
C GLN A 790 0.10 6.15 -19.20
N LEU A 791 0.29 6.96 -20.24
CA LEU A 791 0.96 8.26 -20.16
C LEU A 791 -0.06 9.39 -20.17
N GLY A 792 0.29 10.51 -19.54
CA GLY A 792 -0.53 11.72 -19.47
C GLY A 792 -0.55 12.50 -20.78
N ASN A 793 -0.88 11.85 -21.90
CA ASN A 793 -0.98 12.46 -23.22
C ASN A 793 -2.42 12.37 -23.77
N THR A 794 -2.85 13.37 -24.55
CA THR A 794 -4.18 13.34 -25.19
C THR A 794 -4.23 12.51 -26.48
N ASN A 795 -3.06 12.11 -26.99
CA ASN A 795 -2.91 11.27 -28.17
C ASN A 795 -3.53 9.88 -27.94
N THR A 796 -4.12 9.30 -29.00
CA THR A 796 -4.70 7.95 -28.96
C THR A 796 -3.66 6.92 -28.53
N TYR A 797 -4.01 6.13 -27.52
CA TYR A 797 -3.32 4.91 -27.12
C TYR A 797 -3.71 3.75 -28.05
N TYR A 798 -2.76 2.91 -28.43
CA TYR A 798 -2.98 1.73 -29.28
C TYR A 798 -2.47 0.47 -28.58
N ASP A 799 -3.37 -0.46 -28.30
CA ASP A 799 -3.09 -1.67 -27.49
C ASP A 799 -1.85 -2.44 -27.98
N GLY A 800 -0.92 -2.73 -27.05
CA GLY A 800 0.35 -3.41 -27.30
C GLY A 800 1.43 -2.59 -28.03
N LEU A 801 1.05 -1.49 -28.69
CA LEU A 801 1.95 -0.58 -29.43
C LEU A 801 2.28 0.70 -28.66
N GLY A 802 1.37 1.20 -27.83
CA GLY A 802 1.50 2.46 -27.09
C GLY A 802 1.05 3.69 -27.90
N TYR A 803 1.70 4.83 -27.64
CA TYR A 803 1.34 6.12 -28.24
C TYR A 803 2.10 6.36 -29.54
N ARG A 804 1.41 6.75 -30.61
CA ARG A 804 2.04 7.11 -31.89
C ARG A 804 2.75 8.47 -31.76
N VAL A 805 4.08 8.47 -31.87
CA VAL A 805 4.93 9.67 -31.71
C VAL A 805 5.37 10.31 -33.03
N GLY A 806 5.32 9.57 -34.15
CA GLY A 806 5.74 10.09 -35.44
C GLY A 806 5.54 9.15 -36.64
N ILE A 807 6.08 9.59 -37.78
CA ILE A 807 6.24 8.80 -39.00
C ILE A 807 7.72 8.87 -39.41
N LEU A 808 8.34 7.71 -39.61
CA LEU A 808 9.70 7.54 -40.12
C LEU A 808 9.62 7.14 -41.60
N THR A 809 10.28 7.90 -42.47
CA THR A 809 10.38 7.63 -43.91
C THR A 809 11.83 7.34 -44.26
N ILE A 810 12.09 6.25 -44.97
CA ILE A 810 13.41 5.81 -45.44
C ILE A 810 13.51 6.08 -46.94
N SER A 811 14.66 6.59 -47.39
CA SER A 811 14.97 6.90 -48.79
C SER A 811 16.39 6.48 -49.18
#